data_AF-A0A520XDH0-F1
#
_entry.id   AF-A0A520XDH0-F1
#
_cell.length_a   1.000
_cell.length_b   1.000
_cell.length_c   1.000
_cell.angle_alpha   90.00
_cell.angle_beta   90.00
_cell.angle_gamma   90.00
#
_symmetry.space_group_name_H-M   'P 1'
#
loop_
_entity.id
_entity.type
_entity.pdbx_description
1 polymer ?
#
loop_
_entity_poly.entity_id
_entity_poly.type
_entity_poly.pdbx_seq_one_letter_code
_entity_poly.pdbx_strand_id
1 'polypeptide(L)'
;MQAAEQEFDHLASLNAAQRQAAEYGEEQDAGTFRAGPLLVIAGAGTGKTMTLAHRVAHLLLMGVSPERVLLLTFTRRAAQEMTRRVENIVRASTHDAQALPSGGLPWSGTFHSIANRLLRRFARNVGLDPGFSVLDRGDAADMLDVVRHEQKLTKTSRRFPKKDTCLAIYSRCVNTQKPLADTLDQTYPWCSDWSDELGELFRHYVLRKQQSQSLDYDDLLLYWSHLVAEPEFAQEIGAWFDHVLVDEYQDTNLVQAQILNALKPSGDGLTVVGDDAQSIYSFRAAEVENILGFPDQYMPSARVITLEENYRSNQPILDTANCLIAESERQYRKNLFSERKDGDKPRYVTVEDGDAEAEFVVTSILANRELGMQLKEQAVLFRGAHHSDRLELELVRRNIPYVKYGGLKFLEAAHVKDLLSILKWAENPRNEIAAFRVLRLLPGMGPATAARCFEHLAVNDHALTALSDFRPPAAAADDWPAFCDLLISLSGAEVDDHGWQSQLGAVRRWYQPHLERIYDALDTREADLEQLEQISGRYPTRERFLTELTLDPPSAAGDLAGDPLLDEDYLILSTVHSAKGQEWESVFVLNVTDGNFPSEFATGKPEMIEEERRLLYVAMTRAKQSLSLVSPLRFHVTQQRRDGDRHVYGARSRFMSDRLLGTMDNRFAGRPENAGSAFRVRSDKRIDVAERMRQMW
;
A
#
# COMPACT_ATOMS: atom_id res chain seq x y z
N MET A 1 -14.55 -16.73 -53.71
CA MET A 1 -15.44 -16.47 -52.56
C MET A 1 -14.53 -15.93 -51.46
N GLN A 2 -14.35 -14.61 -51.44
CA GLN A 2 -13.54 -13.91 -50.44
C GLN A 2 -14.26 -14.06 -49.10
N ALA A 3 -13.64 -14.77 -48.15
CA ALA A 3 -14.06 -14.69 -46.77
C ALA A 3 -13.73 -13.26 -46.32
N ALA A 4 -14.76 -12.46 -46.03
CA ALA A 4 -14.57 -11.19 -45.37
C ALA A 4 -13.95 -11.48 -44.00
N GLU A 5 -12.69 -11.11 -43.82
CA GLU A 5 -12.07 -10.99 -42.50
C GLU A 5 -12.93 -10.01 -41.71
N GLN A 6 -13.70 -10.50 -40.74
CA GLN A 6 -14.28 -9.63 -39.73
C GLN A 6 -13.12 -9.14 -38.87
N GLU A 7 -12.56 -7.98 -39.20
CA GLU A 7 -11.72 -7.22 -38.28
C GLU A 7 -12.53 -6.97 -37.01
N PHE A 8 -12.12 -7.61 -35.91
CA PHE A 8 -12.69 -7.35 -34.61
C PHE A 8 -12.27 -5.93 -34.20
N ASP A 9 -13.21 -4.99 -34.12
CA ASP A 9 -12.96 -3.65 -33.60
C ASP A 9 -12.66 -3.75 -32.10
N HIS A 10 -11.37 -3.83 -31.76
CA HIS A 10 -10.89 -3.92 -30.38
C HIS A 10 -11.21 -2.69 -29.55
N LEU A 11 -11.78 -1.63 -30.15
CA LEU A 11 -12.16 -0.38 -29.50
C LEU A 11 -13.68 -0.22 -29.39
N ALA A 12 -14.47 -1.19 -29.87
CA ALA A 12 -15.94 -1.12 -29.88
C ALA A 12 -16.58 -0.93 -28.48
N SER A 13 -15.87 -1.31 -27.42
CA SER A 13 -16.33 -1.15 -26.03
C SER A 13 -16.02 0.22 -25.42
N LEU A 14 -15.29 1.08 -26.12
CA LEU A 14 -14.85 2.39 -25.65
C LEU A 14 -15.78 3.50 -26.13
N ASN A 15 -16.04 4.49 -25.26
CA ASN A 15 -16.68 5.73 -25.70
C ASN A 15 -15.71 6.59 -26.54
N ALA A 16 -16.21 7.69 -27.12
CA ALA A 16 -15.43 8.54 -28.03
C ALA A 16 -14.13 9.08 -27.40
N ALA A 17 -14.16 9.52 -26.13
CA ALA A 17 -12.99 10.07 -25.46
C ALA A 17 -11.96 8.99 -25.10
N GLN A 18 -12.44 7.82 -24.65
CA GLN A 18 -11.58 6.66 -24.38
C GLN A 18 -10.92 6.14 -25.65
N ARG A 19 -11.68 6.07 -26.76
CA ARG A 19 -11.17 5.69 -28.08
C ARG A 19 -10.11 6.68 -28.57
N GLN A 20 -10.37 7.98 -28.44
CA GLN A 20 -9.40 9.02 -28.77
C GLN A 20 -8.09 8.87 -27.99
N ALA A 21 -8.15 8.50 -26.71
CA ALA A 21 -6.97 8.25 -25.89
C ALA A 21 -6.23 6.96 -26.27
N ALA A 22 -6.98 5.89 -26.61
CA ALA A 22 -6.40 4.63 -27.04
C ALA A 22 -5.65 4.76 -28.38
N GLU A 23 -6.25 5.45 -29.35
CA GLU A 23 -5.71 5.64 -30.71
C GLU A 23 -4.72 6.82 -30.83
N TYR A 24 -4.48 7.59 -29.76
CA TYR A 24 -3.65 8.79 -29.87
C TYR A 24 -2.22 8.50 -30.31
N GLY A 25 -1.89 9.01 -31.49
CA GLY A 25 -0.62 8.84 -32.18
C GLY A 25 -0.88 8.74 -33.69
N GLU A 26 0.16 8.39 -34.44
CA GLU A 26 0.11 8.15 -35.87
C GLU A 26 1.06 7.02 -36.26
N GLU A 27 0.66 6.25 -37.26
CA GLU A 27 1.54 5.30 -37.93
C GLU A 27 2.46 6.06 -38.88
N GLN A 28 3.76 5.76 -38.83
CA GLN A 28 4.78 6.35 -39.69
C GLN A 28 5.24 5.35 -40.75
N ASP A 29 5.87 5.87 -41.81
CA ASP A 29 6.54 5.06 -42.83
C ASP A 29 7.52 4.08 -42.15
N ALA A 30 7.51 2.82 -42.59
CA ALA A 30 8.22 1.67 -41.99
C ALA A 30 7.54 0.99 -40.77
N GLY A 31 6.24 1.20 -40.54
CA GLY A 31 5.46 0.40 -39.59
C GLY A 31 5.78 0.70 -38.12
N THR A 32 6.13 1.95 -37.83
CA THR A 32 6.40 2.42 -36.46
C THR A 32 5.28 3.34 -36.00
N PHE A 33 4.79 3.16 -34.77
CA PHE A 33 3.73 4.00 -34.20
C PHE A 33 4.32 5.07 -33.28
N ARG A 34 4.13 6.35 -33.60
CA ARG A 34 4.63 7.48 -32.82
C ARG A 34 3.48 8.23 -32.17
N ALA A 35 3.65 8.60 -30.90
CA ALA A 35 2.70 9.47 -30.19
C ALA A 35 3.47 10.58 -29.48
N GLY A 36 2.95 11.81 -29.47
CA GLY A 36 3.45 12.87 -28.60
C GLY A 36 3.08 12.63 -27.13
N PRO A 37 3.41 13.58 -26.23
CA PRO A 37 3.01 13.47 -24.84
C PRO A 37 1.48 13.52 -24.68
N LEU A 38 0.94 12.59 -23.89
CA LEU A 38 -0.49 12.43 -23.64
C LEU A 38 -0.79 12.42 -22.14
N LEU A 39 -1.72 13.28 -21.72
CA LEU A 39 -2.34 13.27 -20.41
C LEU A 39 -3.80 12.84 -20.53
N VAL A 40 -4.16 11.74 -19.89
CA VAL A 40 -5.55 11.30 -19.75
C VAL A 40 -6.02 11.62 -18.32
N ILE A 41 -6.83 12.67 -18.19
CA ILE A 41 -7.50 13.03 -16.93
C ILE A 41 -8.78 12.21 -16.83
N ALA A 42 -8.77 11.20 -15.97
CA ALA A 42 -9.88 10.28 -15.83
C ALA A 42 -10.53 10.43 -14.45
N GLY A 43 -11.82 10.75 -14.42
CA GLY A 43 -12.57 10.74 -13.16
C GLY A 43 -12.62 9.37 -12.48
N ALA A 44 -13.05 9.36 -11.21
CA ALA A 44 -13.37 8.11 -10.54
C ALA A 44 -14.41 7.33 -11.35
N GLY A 45 -14.15 6.03 -11.59
CA GLY A 45 -15.08 5.13 -12.27
C GLY A 45 -15.29 5.38 -13.78
N THR A 46 -14.45 6.19 -14.44
CA THR A 46 -14.61 6.51 -15.88
C THR A 46 -13.88 5.57 -16.83
N GLY A 47 -13.44 4.41 -16.34
CA GLY A 47 -12.75 3.41 -17.16
C GLY A 47 -11.26 3.69 -17.39
N LYS A 48 -10.61 4.49 -16.53
CA LYS A 48 -9.16 4.80 -16.59
C LYS A 48 -8.26 3.61 -16.97
N THR A 49 -8.33 2.53 -16.19
CA THR A 49 -7.54 1.30 -16.40
C THR A 49 -7.92 0.59 -17.69
N MET A 50 -9.19 0.66 -18.11
CA MET A 50 -9.65 0.10 -19.37
C MET A 50 -9.06 0.87 -20.55
N THR A 51 -9.13 2.21 -20.53
CA THR A 51 -8.54 3.07 -21.55
C THR A 51 -7.04 2.82 -21.70
N LEU A 52 -6.31 2.70 -20.58
CA LEU A 52 -4.88 2.42 -20.62
C LEU A 52 -4.57 1.03 -21.17
N ALA A 53 -5.34 0.00 -20.79
CA ALA A 53 -5.19 -1.35 -21.34
C ALA A 53 -5.46 -1.39 -22.85
N HIS A 54 -6.53 -0.74 -23.32
CA HIS A 54 -6.82 -0.64 -24.76
C HIS A 54 -5.76 0.16 -25.52
N ARG A 55 -5.19 1.20 -24.91
CA ARG A 55 -4.06 1.93 -25.49
C ARG A 55 -2.86 1.03 -25.71
N VAL A 56 -2.45 0.28 -24.67
CA VAL A 56 -1.33 -0.65 -24.82
C VAL A 56 -1.65 -1.72 -25.86
N ALA A 57 -2.84 -2.32 -25.83
CA ALA A 57 -3.25 -3.29 -26.82
C ALA A 57 -3.23 -2.70 -28.24
N HIS A 58 -3.70 -1.47 -28.43
CA HIS A 58 -3.66 -0.78 -29.71
C HIS A 58 -2.22 -0.58 -30.20
N LEU A 59 -1.30 -0.13 -29.35
CA LEU A 59 0.12 -0.01 -29.72
C LEU A 59 0.70 -1.33 -30.24
N LEU A 60 0.40 -2.44 -29.55
CA LEU A 60 0.85 -3.77 -29.97
C LEU A 60 0.23 -4.20 -31.31
N LEU A 61 -1.06 -3.93 -31.51
CA LEU A 61 -1.76 -4.22 -32.76
C LEU A 61 -1.24 -3.36 -33.94
N MET A 62 -0.73 -2.16 -33.66
CA MET A 62 -0.04 -1.30 -34.63
C MET A 62 1.44 -1.67 -34.83
N GLY A 63 1.88 -2.84 -34.34
CA GLY A 63 3.22 -3.37 -34.61
C GLY A 63 4.31 -2.96 -33.61
N VAL A 64 3.99 -2.24 -32.53
CA VAL A 64 4.97 -1.94 -31.47
C VAL A 64 5.34 -3.24 -30.74
N SER A 65 6.64 -3.55 -30.67
CA SER A 65 7.10 -4.73 -29.94
C SER A 65 6.81 -4.62 -28.42
N PRO A 66 6.30 -5.68 -27.76
CA PRO A 66 6.06 -5.70 -26.31
C PRO A 66 7.29 -5.34 -25.45
N GLU A 67 8.50 -5.62 -25.94
CA GLU A 67 9.76 -5.29 -25.24
C GLU A 67 10.05 -3.77 -25.23
N ARG A 68 9.43 -3.02 -26.15
CA ARG A 68 9.56 -1.57 -26.34
C ARG A 68 8.54 -0.78 -25.53
N VAL A 69 7.70 -1.43 -24.73
CA VAL A 69 6.64 -0.80 -23.94
C VAL A 69 6.95 -0.93 -22.45
N LEU A 70 7.11 0.21 -21.77
CA LEU A 70 7.22 0.28 -20.32
C LEU A 70 5.87 0.69 -19.72
N LEU A 71 5.29 -0.16 -18.87
CA LEU A 71 4.05 0.10 -18.15
C LEU A 71 4.31 0.20 -16.65
N LEU A 72 4.08 1.40 -16.09
CA LEU A 72 4.28 1.72 -14.69
C LEU A 72 2.93 1.92 -13.98
N THR A 73 2.82 1.32 -12.80
CA THR A 73 1.62 1.38 -11.95
C THR A 73 1.99 1.61 -10.49
N PHE A 74 1.02 2.02 -9.66
CA PHE A 74 1.27 2.23 -8.23
C PHE A 74 1.31 0.93 -7.41
N THR A 75 0.64 -0.13 -7.87
CA THR A 75 0.60 -1.44 -7.17
C THR A 75 0.86 -2.58 -8.13
N ARG A 76 1.49 -3.64 -7.65
CA ARG A 76 1.75 -4.83 -8.48
C ARG A 76 0.49 -5.58 -8.89
N ARG A 77 -0.53 -5.60 -8.04
CA ARG A 77 -1.86 -6.12 -8.41
C ARG A 77 -2.41 -5.36 -9.63
N ALA A 78 -2.29 -4.03 -9.65
CA ALA A 78 -2.70 -3.23 -10.81
C ALA A 78 -1.86 -3.54 -12.05
N ALA A 79 -0.53 -3.71 -11.93
CA ALA A 79 0.31 -4.13 -13.05
C ALA A 79 -0.12 -5.50 -13.63
N GLN A 80 -0.31 -6.52 -12.78
CA GLN A 80 -0.72 -7.86 -13.20
C GLN A 80 -2.11 -7.86 -13.83
N GLU A 81 -3.06 -7.15 -13.23
CA GLU A 81 -4.40 -7.01 -13.76
C GLU A 81 -4.38 -6.32 -15.12
N MET A 82 -3.59 -5.25 -15.27
CA MET A 82 -3.47 -4.53 -16.52
C MET A 82 -2.81 -5.37 -17.61
N THR A 83 -1.72 -6.09 -17.31
CA THR A 83 -1.10 -7.02 -18.26
C THR A 83 -2.10 -8.08 -18.73
N ARG A 84 -2.87 -8.69 -17.82
CA ARG A 84 -3.94 -9.66 -18.20
C ARG A 84 -5.02 -9.04 -19.08
N ARG A 85 -5.43 -7.80 -18.79
CA ARG A 85 -6.42 -7.07 -19.61
C ARG A 85 -5.89 -6.84 -21.02
N VAL A 86 -4.65 -6.37 -21.16
CA VAL A 86 -3.97 -6.20 -22.45
C VAL A 86 -3.93 -7.51 -23.22
N GLU A 87 -3.48 -8.60 -22.58
CA GLU A 87 -3.43 -9.93 -23.19
C GLU A 87 -4.80 -10.38 -23.73
N ASN A 88 -5.86 -10.19 -22.95
CA ASN A 88 -7.21 -10.56 -23.34
C ASN A 88 -7.70 -9.75 -24.56
N ILE A 89 -7.43 -8.44 -24.59
CA ILE A 89 -7.82 -7.57 -25.71
C ILE A 89 -7.07 -7.99 -26.99
N VAL A 90 -5.75 -8.17 -26.90
CA VAL A 90 -4.94 -8.58 -28.07
C VAL A 90 -5.38 -9.95 -28.59
N ARG A 91 -5.57 -10.94 -27.70
CA ARG A 91 -6.04 -12.28 -28.09
C ARG A 91 -7.42 -12.29 -28.73
N ALA A 92 -8.32 -11.40 -28.31
CA ALA A 92 -9.63 -11.27 -28.93
C ALA A 92 -9.55 -10.63 -30.34
N SER A 93 -8.49 -9.87 -30.60
CA SER A 93 -8.33 -9.07 -31.82
C SER A 93 -7.47 -9.77 -32.88
N THR A 94 -6.58 -10.69 -32.49
CA THR A 94 -5.70 -11.43 -33.41
C THR A 94 -6.04 -12.92 -33.41
N HIS A 95 -6.14 -13.52 -34.60
CA HIS A 95 -6.19 -14.99 -34.75
C HIS A 95 -4.83 -15.66 -34.51
N ASP A 96 -3.76 -14.85 -34.42
CA ASP A 96 -2.40 -15.32 -34.18
C ASP A 96 -2.12 -15.41 -32.68
N ALA A 97 -1.94 -16.65 -32.19
CA ALA A 97 -1.61 -16.94 -30.80
C ALA A 97 -0.19 -16.51 -30.41
N GLN A 98 0.63 -16.04 -31.36
CA GLN A 98 2.03 -15.66 -31.15
C GLN A 98 2.28 -14.15 -30.97
N ALA A 99 1.26 -13.30 -30.99
CA ALA A 99 1.44 -11.84 -30.90
C ALA A 99 2.03 -11.34 -29.57
N LEU A 100 1.98 -12.15 -28.50
CA LEU A 100 2.50 -11.81 -27.18
C LEU A 100 3.45 -12.91 -26.68
N PRO A 101 4.62 -12.54 -26.10
CA PRO A 101 5.50 -13.49 -25.42
C PRO A 101 4.77 -14.24 -24.31
N SER A 102 5.21 -15.47 -24.02
CA SER A 102 4.81 -16.20 -22.82
C SER A 102 5.13 -15.36 -21.58
N GLY A 103 4.11 -14.75 -20.96
CA GLY A 103 4.26 -13.85 -19.80
C GLY A 103 3.87 -12.38 -20.02
N GLY A 104 3.37 -12.02 -21.20
CA GLY A 104 2.75 -10.71 -21.45
C GLY A 104 3.75 -9.60 -21.74
N LEU A 105 3.60 -8.46 -21.06
CA LEU A 105 4.48 -7.29 -21.17
C LEU A 105 5.72 -7.46 -20.28
N PRO A 106 6.94 -7.57 -20.84
CA PRO A 106 8.13 -7.81 -20.05
C PRO A 106 8.44 -6.68 -19.07
N TRP A 107 8.15 -5.44 -19.44
CA TRP A 107 8.41 -4.24 -18.64
C TRP A 107 7.12 -3.64 -18.07
N SER A 108 6.35 -4.46 -17.35
CA SER A 108 5.17 -4.02 -16.60
C SER A 108 5.40 -4.19 -15.10
N GLY A 109 5.16 -3.15 -14.30
CA GLY A 109 5.36 -3.21 -12.85
C GLY A 109 5.14 -1.90 -12.12
N THR A 110 5.59 -1.86 -10.87
CA THR A 110 5.72 -0.61 -10.10
C THR A 110 7.05 0.08 -10.38
N PHE A 111 7.17 1.37 -10.05
CA PHE A 111 8.45 2.08 -10.10
C PHE A 111 9.56 1.33 -9.36
N HIS A 112 9.29 0.83 -8.14
CA HIS A 112 10.29 0.12 -7.34
C HIS A 112 10.69 -1.23 -7.94
N SER A 113 9.75 -2.01 -8.46
CA SER A 113 10.08 -3.29 -9.10
C SER A 113 10.87 -3.10 -10.40
N ILE A 114 10.55 -2.06 -11.18
CA ILE A 114 11.29 -1.72 -12.41
C ILE A 114 12.68 -1.18 -12.04
N ALA A 115 12.77 -0.29 -11.04
CA ALA A 115 14.03 0.20 -10.50
C ALA A 115 14.93 -0.94 -10.04
N ASN A 116 14.42 -1.87 -9.23
CA ASN A 116 15.20 -3.01 -8.77
C ASN A 116 15.75 -3.85 -9.94
N ARG A 117 14.91 -4.15 -10.93
CA ARG A 117 15.34 -4.90 -12.13
C ARG A 117 16.41 -4.15 -12.93
N LEU A 118 16.24 -2.84 -13.12
CA LEU A 118 17.20 -1.99 -13.83
C LEU A 118 18.52 -1.90 -13.06
N LEU A 119 18.47 -1.64 -11.76
CA LEU A 119 19.64 -1.51 -10.91
C LEU A 119 20.44 -2.79 -10.80
N ARG A 120 19.80 -3.98 -10.81
CA ARG A 120 20.55 -5.24 -10.89
C ARG A 120 21.33 -5.38 -12.21
N ARG A 121 20.78 -4.87 -13.32
CA ARG A 121 21.45 -4.87 -14.64
C ARG A 121 22.61 -3.86 -14.70
N PHE A 122 22.46 -2.70 -14.07
CA PHE A 122 23.47 -1.63 -14.02
C PHE A 122 24.26 -1.58 -12.70
N ALA A 123 24.21 -2.64 -11.89
CA ALA A 123 24.70 -2.61 -10.50
C ALA A 123 26.15 -2.14 -10.42
N ARG A 124 27.00 -2.69 -11.30
CA ARG A 124 28.43 -2.34 -11.38
C ARG A 124 28.66 -0.88 -11.78
N ASN A 125 27.81 -0.30 -12.63
CA ASN A 125 27.90 1.10 -13.06
C ASN A 125 27.61 2.06 -11.90
N VAL A 126 26.72 1.66 -10.98
CA VAL A 126 26.34 2.45 -9.81
C VAL A 126 27.07 2.05 -8.52
N GLY A 127 28.12 1.23 -8.62
CA GLY A 127 28.94 0.80 -7.48
C GLY A 127 28.26 -0.18 -6.53
N LEU A 128 27.29 -0.94 -7.01
CA LEU A 128 26.56 -1.97 -6.28
C LEU A 128 26.92 -3.38 -6.75
N ASP A 129 26.82 -4.32 -5.84
CA ASP A 129 26.79 -5.75 -6.13
C ASP A 129 25.42 -6.14 -6.69
N PRO A 130 25.32 -6.91 -7.79
CA PRO A 130 24.04 -7.36 -8.34
C PRO A 130 23.15 -8.11 -7.34
N GLY A 131 23.73 -8.72 -6.30
CA GLY A 131 23.06 -9.39 -5.19
C GLY A 131 22.67 -8.48 -4.02
N PHE A 132 22.61 -7.16 -4.21
CA PHE A 132 22.22 -6.23 -3.15
C PHE A 132 20.86 -6.61 -2.54
N SER A 133 20.74 -6.43 -1.21
CA SER A 133 19.50 -6.65 -0.48
C SER A 133 18.59 -5.44 -0.52
N VAL A 134 17.28 -5.69 -0.59
CA VAL A 134 16.27 -4.64 -0.38
C VAL A 134 15.79 -4.70 1.07
N LEU A 135 15.97 -3.61 1.81
CA LEU A 135 15.55 -3.46 3.20
C LEU A 135 14.07 -3.12 3.26
N ASP A 136 13.33 -3.86 4.08
CA ASP A 136 11.97 -3.43 4.43
C ASP A 136 12.00 -2.26 5.41
N ARG A 137 10.83 -1.64 5.66
CA ARG A 137 10.75 -0.47 6.55
C ARG A 137 11.22 -0.76 7.98
N GLY A 138 11.00 -1.97 8.47
CA GLY A 138 11.46 -2.39 9.79
C GLY A 138 12.98 -2.57 9.82
N ASP A 139 13.54 -3.23 8.82
CA ASP A 139 15.00 -3.42 8.70
C ASP A 139 15.73 -2.07 8.56
N ALA A 140 15.19 -1.16 7.75
CA ALA A 140 15.70 0.19 7.59
C ALA A 140 15.69 0.97 8.92
N ALA A 141 14.59 0.85 9.68
CA ALA A 141 14.49 1.47 11.01
C ALA A 141 15.47 0.84 12.01
N ASP A 142 15.64 -0.48 11.99
CA ASP A 142 16.59 -1.19 12.85
C ASP A 142 18.04 -0.79 12.55
N MET A 143 18.41 -0.69 11.27
CA MET A 143 19.72 -0.20 10.85
C MET A 143 19.97 1.24 11.31
N LEU A 144 18.98 2.11 11.13
CA LEU A 144 19.06 3.48 11.61
C LEU A 144 19.21 3.55 13.13
N ASP A 145 18.60 2.62 13.86
CA ASP A 145 18.72 2.53 15.31
C ASP A 145 20.11 2.10 15.76
N VAL A 146 20.74 1.16 15.06
CA VAL A 146 22.13 0.75 15.31
C VAL A 146 23.06 1.97 15.17
N VAL A 147 22.96 2.70 14.06
CA VAL A 147 23.76 3.92 13.83
C VAL A 147 23.47 4.98 14.91
N ARG A 148 22.20 5.16 15.30
CA ARG A 148 21.79 6.08 16.38
C ARG A 148 22.43 5.73 17.72
N HIS A 149 22.58 4.44 18.03
CA HIS A 149 23.25 3.96 19.23
C HIS A 149 24.77 4.19 19.18
N GLU A 150 25.42 3.93 18.05
CA GLU A 150 26.86 4.15 17.85
C GLU A 150 27.25 5.64 18.00
N GLN A 151 26.40 6.53 17.48
CA GLN A 151 26.58 7.98 17.64
C GLN A 151 26.22 8.51 19.03
N LYS A 152 25.83 7.62 19.97
CA LYS A 152 25.45 7.96 21.35
C LYS A 152 24.23 8.90 21.47
N LEU A 153 23.42 9.00 20.42
CA LEU A 153 22.21 9.84 20.39
C LEU A 153 21.10 9.31 21.31
N THR A 154 21.23 8.07 21.79
CA THR A 154 20.33 7.45 22.77
C THR A 154 20.69 7.78 24.24
N LYS A 155 21.85 8.39 24.49
CA LYS A 155 22.34 8.77 25.84
C LYS A 155 22.38 10.29 26.04
N THR A 156 21.54 11.02 25.30
CA THR A 156 21.43 12.48 25.36
C THR A 156 20.60 12.92 26.58
N SER A 157 20.87 14.13 27.09
CA SER A 157 20.10 14.72 28.19
C SER A 157 18.70 15.19 27.76
N ARG A 158 18.55 15.52 26.47
CA ARG A 158 17.30 15.90 25.82
C ARG A 158 16.78 14.73 24.98
N ARG A 159 15.47 14.59 24.86
CA ARG A 159 14.83 13.52 24.08
C ARG A 159 15.18 13.65 22.58
N PHE A 160 15.96 12.71 22.07
CA PHE A 160 16.20 12.54 20.63
C PHE A 160 15.09 11.68 19.98
N PRO A 161 14.72 11.89 18.71
CA PRO A 161 13.71 11.08 18.01
C PRO A 161 14.02 9.58 17.98
N LYS A 162 12.97 8.75 17.92
CA LYS A 162 13.08 7.29 17.78
C LYS A 162 13.32 6.89 16.33
N LYS A 163 13.83 5.68 16.12
CA LYS A 163 14.17 5.12 14.80
C LYS A 163 13.09 5.33 13.73
N ASP A 164 11.82 5.08 14.05
CA ASP A 164 10.72 5.23 13.08
C ASP A 164 10.50 6.69 12.68
N THR A 165 10.67 7.62 13.63
CA THR A 165 10.60 9.07 13.36
C THR A 165 11.80 9.52 12.53
N CYS A 166 13.01 9.08 12.88
CA CYS A 166 14.21 9.40 12.10
C CYS A 166 14.10 8.88 10.66
N LEU A 167 13.61 7.65 10.47
CA LEU A 167 13.40 7.08 9.13
C LEU A 167 12.32 7.85 8.35
N ALA A 168 11.23 8.24 9.02
CA ALA A 168 10.18 9.04 8.39
C ALA A 168 10.66 10.44 7.97
N ILE A 169 11.56 11.06 8.73
CA ILE A 169 12.23 12.32 8.36
C ILE A 169 13.13 12.10 7.14
N TYR A 170 14.01 11.08 7.20
CA TYR A 170 14.93 10.74 6.10
C TYR A 170 14.16 10.50 4.79
N SER A 171 13.19 9.60 4.82
CA SER A 171 12.37 9.24 3.67
C SER A 171 11.63 10.44 3.09
N ARG A 172 11.11 11.33 3.93
CA ARG A 172 10.45 12.56 3.45
C ARG A 172 11.43 13.50 2.77
N CYS A 173 12.64 13.69 3.31
CA CYS A 173 13.67 14.51 2.67
C CYS A 173 14.02 13.96 1.28
N VAL A 174 14.21 12.64 1.17
CA VAL A 174 14.52 11.96 -0.09
C VAL A 174 13.41 12.15 -1.12
N ASN A 175 12.17 11.76 -0.77
CA ASN A 175 11.07 11.74 -1.74
C ASN A 175 10.57 13.14 -2.13
N THR A 176 10.71 14.14 -1.26
CA THR A 176 10.39 15.55 -1.59
C THR A 176 11.56 16.31 -2.19
N GLN A 177 12.79 15.77 -2.09
CA GLN A 177 14.06 16.44 -2.37
C GLN A 177 14.22 17.81 -1.68
N LYS A 178 13.52 18.04 -0.57
CA LYS A 178 13.66 19.25 0.23
C LYS A 178 14.85 19.13 1.19
N PRO A 179 15.53 20.25 1.51
CA PRO A 179 16.53 20.29 2.56
C PRO A 179 15.98 19.75 3.90
N LEU A 180 16.87 19.19 4.73
CA LEU A 180 16.52 18.68 6.04
C LEU A 180 15.87 19.76 6.91
N ALA A 181 16.46 20.96 6.97
CA ALA A 181 15.95 22.08 7.74
C ALA A 181 14.49 22.41 7.39
N ASP A 182 14.18 22.58 6.11
CA ASP A 182 12.83 22.85 5.63
C ASP A 182 11.84 21.73 6.00
N THR A 183 12.29 20.47 5.91
CA THR A 183 11.47 19.31 6.25
C THR A 183 11.14 19.27 7.74
N LEU A 184 12.12 19.58 8.60
CA LEU A 184 11.94 19.68 10.03
C LEU A 184 10.97 20.81 10.37
N ASP A 185 11.21 22.02 9.88
CA ASP A 185 10.38 23.18 10.21
C ASP A 185 8.92 23.01 9.76
N GLN A 186 8.70 22.40 8.59
CA GLN A 186 7.36 22.26 8.03
C GLN A 186 6.57 21.06 8.59
N THR A 187 7.25 19.96 8.94
CA THR A 187 6.58 18.67 9.23
C THR A 187 6.94 18.08 10.60
N TYR A 188 8.16 18.32 11.07
CA TYR A 188 8.67 17.78 12.33
C TYR A 188 9.31 18.87 13.22
N PRO A 189 8.60 19.98 13.52
CA PRO A 189 9.22 21.16 14.14
C PRO A 189 9.78 20.88 15.55
N TRP A 190 9.25 19.86 16.24
CA TRP A 190 9.80 19.38 17.52
C TRP A 190 11.17 18.70 17.40
N CYS A 191 11.65 18.44 16.18
CA CYS A 191 12.96 17.89 15.87
C CYS A 191 13.91 18.93 15.26
N SER A 192 13.48 20.19 15.01
CA SER A 192 14.33 21.21 14.35
C SER A 192 15.64 21.49 15.09
N ASP A 193 15.62 21.43 16.43
CA ASP A 193 16.82 21.60 17.27
C ASP A 193 17.89 20.52 17.05
N TRP A 194 17.56 19.41 16.38
CA TRP A 194 18.44 18.27 16.12
C TRP A 194 18.90 18.20 14.66
N SER A 195 18.77 19.28 13.88
CA SER A 195 19.06 19.28 12.44
C SER A 195 20.46 18.75 12.12
N ASP A 196 21.48 19.20 12.85
CA ASP A 196 22.88 18.81 12.61
C ASP A 196 23.11 17.33 12.97
N GLU A 197 22.63 16.87 14.12
CA GLU A 197 22.73 15.48 14.55
C GLU A 197 21.94 14.53 13.65
N LEU A 198 20.78 14.96 13.14
CA LEU A 198 20.00 14.19 12.16
C LEU A 198 20.73 14.11 10.82
N GLY A 199 21.34 15.20 10.36
CA GLY A 199 22.17 15.20 9.16
C GLY A 199 23.32 14.20 9.26
N GLU A 200 24.01 14.19 10.40
CA GLU A 200 25.12 13.26 10.65
C GLU A 200 24.65 11.81 10.83
N LEU A 201 23.50 11.59 11.46
CA LEU A 201 22.83 10.29 11.54
C LEU A 201 22.52 9.74 10.13
N PHE A 202 21.91 10.56 9.27
CA PHE A 202 21.55 10.16 7.92
C PHE A 202 22.77 9.89 7.03
N ARG A 203 23.84 10.67 7.19
CA ARG A 203 25.11 10.42 6.50
C ARG A 203 25.68 9.04 6.85
N HIS A 204 25.71 8.69 8.13
CA HIS A 204 26.18 7.37 8.56
C HIS A 204 25.23 6.24 8.19
N TYR A 205 23.92 6.50 8.16
CA TYR A 205 22.93 5.55 7.68
C TYR A 205 23.18 5.19 6.20
N VAL A 206 23.40 6.19 5.35
CA VAL A 206 23.76 5.97 3.93
C VAL A 206 25.06 5.18 3.80
N LEU A 207 26.10 5.55 4.57
CA LEU A 207 27.38 4.82 4.56
C LEU A 207 27.21 3.36 4.99
N ARG A 208 26.39 3.09 6.01
CA ARG A 208 26.11 1.73 6.48
C ARG A 208 25.41 0.90 5.40
N LYS A 209 24.38 1.47 4.75
CA LYS A 209 23.69 0.83 3.60
C LYS A 209 24.64 0.47 2.46
N GLN A 210 25.54 1.39 2.10
CA GLN A 210 26.55 1.15 1.05
C GLN A 210 27.55 0.05 1.44
N GLN A 211 28.03 0.05 2.70
CA GLN A 211 28.95 -0.98 3.21
C GLN A 211 28.29 -2.38 3.23
N SER A 212 27.01 -2.44 3.59
CA SER A 212 26.23 -3.69 3.64
C SER A 212 25.66 -4.14 2.29
N GLN A 213 25.95 -3.40 1.20
CA GLN A 213 25.37 -3.65 -0.13
C GLN A 213 23.84 -3.81 -0.05
N SER A 214 23.19 -2.85 0.61
CA SER A 214 21.75 -2.87 0.87
C SER A 214 21.13 -1.55 0.45
N LEU A 215 19.94 -1.63 -0.16
CA LEU A 215 19.13 -0.49 -0.56
C LEU A 215 17.80 -0.55 0.18
N ASP A 216 17.27 0.58 0.63
CA ASP A 216 15.86 0.67 1.03
C ASP A 216 14.97 1.04 -0.18
N TYR A 217 13.66 1.22 0.04
CA TYR A 217 12.74 1.60 -1.04
C TYR A 217 13.08 2.95 -1.66
N ASP A 218 13.51 3.91 -0.85
CA ASP A 218 13.80 5.26 -1.30
C ASP A 218 15.06 5.25 -2.17
N ASP A 219 16.06 4.44 -1.79
CA ASP A 219 17.28 4.23 -2.57
C ASP A 219 17.01 3.65 -3.95
N LEU A 220 16.05 2.73 -4.10
CA LEU A 220 15.74 2.17 -5.43
C LEU A 220 15.38 3.27 -6.43
N LEU A 221 14.59 4.25 -5.99
CA LEU A 221 14.21 5.39 -6.83
C LEU A 221 15.37 6.39 -6.96
N LEU A 222 16.10 6.67 -5.89
CA LEU A 222 17.25 7.58 -5.94
C LEU A 222 18.36 7.09 -6.86
N TYR A 223 18.77 5.83 -6.75
CA TYR A 223 19.80 5.26 -7.61
C TYR A 223 19.34 5.23 -9.07
N TRP A 224 18.07 4.94 -9.34
CA TRP A 224 17.55 5.03 -10.70
C TRP A 224 17.58 6.47 -11.22
N SER A 225 17.12 7.42 -10.42
CA SER A 225 17.13 8.86 -10.75
C SER A 225 18.55 9.36 -11.02
N HIS A 226 19.53 9.00 -10.20
CA HIS A 226 20.93 9.36 -10.41
C HIS A 226 21.53 8.68 -11.64
N LEU A 227 21.18 7.41 -11.91
CA LEU A 227 21.63 6.71 -13.11
C LEU A 227 21.15 7.43 -14.37
N VAL A 228 19.87 7.80 -14.44
CA VAL A 228 19.31 8.50 -15.62
C VAL A 228 19.55 10.01 -15.60
N ALA A 229 20.18 10.56 -14.56
CA ALA A 229 20.68 11.94 -14.59
C ALA A 229 21.91 12.07 -15.50
N GLU A 230 22.64 10.98 -15.71
CA GLU A 230 23.73 10.90 -16.67
C GLU A 230 23.17 10.71 -18.09
N PRO A 231 23.43 11.63 -19.04
CA PRO A 231 22.78 11.63 -20.36
C PRO A 231 22.98 10.35 -21.18
N GLU A 232 24.13 9.69 -21.04
CA GLU A 232 24.44 8.43 -21.73
C GLU A 232 23.49 7.31 -21.32
N PHE A 233 23.31 7.10 -20.00
CA PHE A 233 22.40 6.09 -19.48
C PHE A 233 20.93 6.48 -19.69
N ALA A 234 20.60 7.77 -19.59
CA ALA A 234 19.27 8.27 -19.92
C ALA A 234 18.88 7.93 -21.36
N GLN A 235 19.79 8.17 -22.31
CA GLN A 235 19.60 7.85 -23.71
C GLN A 235 19.56 6.34 -23.94
N GLU A 236 20.47 5.57 -23.34
CA GLU A 236 20.50 4.11 -23.49
C GLU A 236 19.20 3.47 -22.98
N ILE A 237 18.80 3.77 -21.75
CA ILE A 237 17.61 3.18 -21.11
C ILE A 237 16.34 3.73 -21.75
N GLY A 238 16.28 5.04 -22.01
CA GLY A 238 15.13 5.67 -22.70
C GLY A 238 14.93 5.10 -24.10
N ALA A 239 16.03 4.79 -24.80
CA ALA A 239 15.98 4.15 -26.11
C ALA A 239 15.50 2.71 -26.06
N TRP A 240 15.37 2.02 -24.91
CA TRP A 240 14.74 0.70 -24.82
C TRP A 240 13.23 0.75 -24.99
N PHE A 241 12.62 1.90 -24.72
CA PHE A 241 11.17 2.05 -24.69
C PHE A 241 10.69 3.08 -25.71
N ASP A 242 9.96 2.63 -26.73
CA ASP A 242 9.25 3.56 -27.62
C ASP A 242 8.13 4.26 -26.87
N HIS A 243 7.41 3.51 -26.04
CA HIS A 243 6.27 4.00 -25.28
C HIS A 243 6.44 3.75 -23.79
N VAL A 244 6.22 4.79 -22.98
CA VAL A 244 6.19 4.74 -21.52
C VAL A 244 4.80 5.15 -21.07
N LEU A 245 4.12 4.27 -20.34
CA LEU A 245 2.76 4.46 -19.87
C LEU A 245 2.72 4.41 -18.36
N VAL A 246 2.08 5.40 -17.73
CA VAL A 246 2.02 5.54 -16.28
C VAL A 246 0.59 5.67 -15.81
N ASP A 247 0.14 4.74 -14.97
CA ASP A 247 -1.13 4.82 -14.25
C ASP A 247 -0.96 5.47 -12.87
N GLU A 248 -2.04 6.05 -12.34
CA GLU A 248 -2.09 6.76 -11.05
C GLU A 248 -1.07 7.91 -10.95
N TYR A 249 -0.87 8.66 -12.03
CA TYR A 249 0.19 9.66 -12.12
C TYR A 249 0.12 10.75 -11.03
N GLN A 250 -1.07 11.04 -10.51
CA GLN A 250 -1.26 12.00 -9.41
C GLN A 250 -0.64 11.56 -8.07
N ASP A 251 -0.28 10.28 -7.93
CA ASP A 251 0.36 9.72 -6.73
C ASP A 251 1.89 9.65 -6.86
N THR A 252 2.45 10.20 -7.94
CA THR A 252 3.90 10.21 -8.15
C THR A 252 4.59 11.26 -7.29
N ASN A 253 5.78 10.96 -6.80
CA ASN A 253 6.66 11.93 -6.13
C ASN A 253 7.58 12.62 -7.15
N LEU A 254 8.37 13.60 -6.68
CA LEU A 254 9.27 14.37 -7.54
C LEU A 254 10.36 13.49 -8.20
N VAL A 255 10.90 12.52 -7.47
CA VAL A 255 11.94 11.60 -7.98
C VAL A 255 11.42 10.77 -9.16
N GLN A 256 10.20 10.24 -9.05
CA GLN A 256 9.55 9.48 -10.12
C GLN A 256 9.28 10.35 -11.35
N ALA A 257 8.83 11.59 -11.16
CA ALA A 257 8.65 12.53 -12.26
C ALA A 257 9.97 12.86 -12.97
N GLN A 258 11.06 13.06 -12.22
CA GLN A 258 12.40 13.27 -12.79
C GLN A 258 12.88 12.08 -13.62
N ILE A 259 12.66 10.85 -13.15
CA ILE A 259 12.99 9.63 -13.89
C ILE A 259 12.26 9.61 -15.24
N LEU A 260 10.94 9.88 -15.24
CA LEU A 260 10.15 9.89 -16.47
C LEU A 260 10.63 10.98 -17.45
N ASN A 261 10.91 12.18 -16.95
CA ASN A 261 11.42 13.28 -17.77
C ASN A 261 12.81 12.98 -18.34
N ALA A 262 13.69 12.33 -17.58
CA ALA A 262 15.00 11.91 -18.07
C ALA A 262 14.89 10.83 -19.16
N LEU A 263 13.96 9.89 -19.02
CA LEU A 263 13.73 8.84 -20.03
C LEU A 263 13.08 9.39 -21.30
N LYS A 264 12.18 10.37 -21.16
CA LYS A 264 11.37 10.95 -22.24
C LYS A 264 11.37 12.49 -22.18
N PRO A 265 12.51 13.16 -22.47
CA PRO A 265 12.63 14.61 -22.29
C PRO A 265 11.75 15.43 -23.24
N SER A 266 11.42 14.90 -24.42
CA SER A 266 10.44 15.53 -25.34
C SER A 266 8.99 15.15 -25.03
N GLY A 267 8.76 14.18 -24.15
CA GLY A 267 7.46 13.57 -23.93
C GLY A 267 7.01 12.58 -25.03
N ASP A 268 7.83 12.34 -26.06
CA ASP A 268 7.50 11.42 -27.15
C ASP A 268 7.32 9.98 -26.66
N GLY A 269 6.13 9.43 -26.89
CA GLY A 269 5.71 8.11 -26.44
C GLY A 269 5.34 8.06 -24.95
N LEU A 270 5.30 9.19 -24.25
CA LEU A 270 4.90 9.26 -22.85
C LEU A 270 3.38 9.44 -22.72
N THR A 271 2.72 8.50 -22.06
CA THR A 271 1.31 8.62 -21.68
C THR A 271 1.17 8.52 -20.17
N VAL A 272 0.59 9.55 -19.56
CA VAL A 272 0.26 9.53 -18.14
C VAL A 272 -1.26 9.56 -17.96
N VAL A 273 -1.73 8.78 -17.00
CA VAL A 273 -3.15 8.63 -16.70
C VAL A 273 -3.37 8.83 -15.21
N GLY A 274 -4.34 9.66 -14.84
CA GLY A 274 -4.60 9.94 -13.43
C GLY A 274 -5.86 10.76 -13.16
N ASP A 275 -6.13 10.96 -11.89
CA ASP A 275 -7.21 11.80 -11.38
C ASP A 275 -6.67 12.68 -10.25
N ASP A 276 -6.49 13.98 -10.50
CA ASP A 276 -6.08 14.95 -9.50
C ASP A 276 -6.97 14.93 -8.24
N ALA A 277 -8.27 14.64 -8.39
CA ALA A 277 -9.22 14.50 -7.27
C ALA A 277 -9.00 13.24 -6.43
N GLN A 278 -8.16 12.29 -6.87
CA GLN A 278 -7.79 11.08 -6.13
C GLN A 278 -6.34 11.10 -5.61
N SER A 279 -5.65 12.25 -5.66
CA SER A 279 -4.31 12.39 -5.04
C SER A 279 -4.44 12.45 -3.51
N ILE A 280 -4.16 11.32 -2.84
CA ILE A 280 -4.36 11.13 -1.39
C ILE A 280 -3.14 10.54 -0.68
N TYR A 281 -1.96 10.64 -1.30
CA TYR A 281 -0.71 10.08 -0.79
C TYR A 281 0.36 11.16 -0.52
N SER A 282 -0.01 12.40 -0.19
CA SER A 282 0.98 13.45 0.09
C SER A 282 1.81 13.15 1.34
N PHE A 283 1.26 12.35 2.28
CA PHE A 283 2.01 11.82 3.41
C PHE A 283 3.17 10.89 2.99
N ARG A 284 3.13 10.34 1.76
CA ARG A 284 4.23 9.63 1.09
C ARG A 284 4.97 10.51 0.08
N ALA A 285 4.84 11.83 0.18
CA ALA A 285 5.44 12.81 -0.71
C ALA A 285 4.97 12.74 -2.18
N ALA A 286 3.77 12.21 -2.45
CA ALA A 286 3.13 12.42 -3.74
C ALA A 286 2.91 13.92 -3.99
N GLU A 287 3.20 14.37 -5.22
CA GLU A 287 3.14 15.77 -5.62
C GLU A 287 2.04 15.96 -6.67
N VAL A 288 0.91 16.55 -6.28
CA VAL A 288 -0.23 16.80 -7.17
C VAL A 288 0.15 17.73 -8.33
N GLU A 289 1.15 18.58 -8.13
CA GLU A 289 1.68 19.45 -9.19
C GLU A 289 2.27 18.68 -10.36
N ASN A 290 2.71 17.44 -10.17
CA ASN A 290 3.20 16.60 -11.27
C ASN A 290 2.13 16.43 -12.34
N ILE A 291 0.90 16.08 -11.95
CA ILE A 291 -0.20 15.86 -12.91
C ILE A 291 -0.78 17.19 -13.41
N LEU A 292 -0.88 18.22 -12.55
CA LEU A 292 -1.44 19.51 -12.90
C LEU A 292 -0.53 20.31 -13.86
N GLY A 293 0.79 20.17 -13.72
CA GLY A 293 1.77 20.85 -14.57
C GLY A 293 2.18 20.07 -15.82
N PHE A 294 1.80 18.80 -15.95
CA PHE A 294 2.26 17.91 -17.03
C PHE A 294 2.11 18.49 -18.45
N PRO A 295 0.99 19.12 -18.84
CA PRO A 295 0.82 19.60 -20.22
C PRO A 295 1.84 20.67 -20.63
N ASP A 296 2.30 21.46 -19.68
CA ASP A 296 3.17 22.61 -19.91
C ASP A 296 4.66 22.25 -19.84
N GLN A 297 5.00 20.98 -19.57
CA GLN A 297 6.38 20.50 -19.48
C GLN A 297 7.05 20.32 -20.85
N TYR A 298 6.28 20.16 -21.92
CA TYR A 298 6.78 19.75 -23.24
C TYR A 298 6.51 20.80 -24.32
N MET A 299 7.31 20.75 -25.38
CA MET A 299 7.09 21.52 -26.60
C MET A 299 7.08 20.57 -27.82
N PRO A 300 5.92 20.38 -28.48
CA PRO A 300 4.61 20.96 -28.20
C PRO A 300 3.99 20.46 -26.87
N SER A 301 3.07 21.25 -26.30
CA SER A 301 2.35 20.90 -25.07
C SER A 301 1.65 19.55 -25.17
N ALA A 302 1.55 18.83 -24.05
CA ALA A 302 0.90 17.52 -24.04
C ALA A 302 -0.57 17.63 -24.46
N ARG A 303 -1.04 16.64 -25.21
CA ARG A 303 -2.47 16.49 -25.49
C ARG A 303 -3.18 16.10 -24.19
N VAL A 304 -4.23 16.83 -23.83
CA VAL A 304 -5.08 16.49 -22.68
C VAL A 304 -6.40 15.90 -23.18
N ILE A 305 -6.76 14.71 -22.70
CA ILE A 305 -8.05 14.06 -22.94
C ILE A 305 -8.72 13.82 -21.59
N THR A 306 -9.97 14.28 -21.45
CA THR A 306 -10.72 14.14 -20.21
C THR A 306 -11.78 13.04 -20.34
N LEU A 307 -11.87 12.14 -19.36
CA LEU A 307 -12.90 11.11 -19.26
C LEU A 307 -13.86 11.46 -18.13
N GLU A 308 -15.12 11.72 -18.46
CA GLU A 308 -16.15 12.19 -17.51
C GLU A 308 -17.31 11.19 -17.31
N GLU A 309 -17.52 10.29 -18.27
CA GLU A 309 -18.59 9.29 -18.21
C GLU A 309 -18.21 8.18 -17.21
N ASN A 310 -19.01 8.05 -16.15
CA ASN A 310 -18.81 7.11 -15.06
C ASN A 310 -19.71 5.88 -15.22
N TYR A 311 -19.07 4.71 -15.18
CA TYR A 311 -19.71 3.40 -15.35
C TYR A 311 -19.97 2.67 -14.03
N ARG A 312 -19.58 3.26 -12.89
CA ARG A 312 -19.61 2.66 -11.55
C ARG A 312 -20.84 3.09 -10.75
N SER A 313 -20.92 4.38 -10.47
CA SER A 313 -21.83 5.01 -9.51
C SER A 313 -23.05 5.58 -10.23
N ASN A 314 -24.19 5.55 -9.57
CA ASN A 314 -25.38 6.25 -10.05
C ASN A 314 -25.23 7.78 -9.96
N GLN A 315 -26.08 8.49 -10.71
CA GLN A 315 -26.02 9.95 -10.79
C GLN A 315 -26.17 10.67 -9.43
N PRO A 316 -27.06 10.27 -8.50
CA PRO A 316 -27.18 10.94 -7.20
C PRO A 316 -25.89 10.91 -6.35
N ILE A 317 -25.15 9.80 -6.38
CA ILE A 317 -23.84 9.70 -5.72
C ILE A 317 -22.85 10.65 -6.40
N LEU A 318 -22.81 10.67 -7.74
CA LEU A 318 -21.91 11.55 -8.50
C LEU A 318 -22.22 13.02 -8.30
N ASP A 319 -23.49 13.42 -8.24
CA ASP A 319 -23.89 14.80 -7.97
C ASP A 319 -23.36 15.28 -6.62
N THR A 320 -23.42 14.42 -5.60
CA THR A 320 -22.88 14.70 -4.27
C THR A 320 -21.35 14.76 -4.30
N ALA A 321 -20.69 13.82 -4.97
CA ALA A 321 -19.23 13.80 -5.09
C ALA A 321 -18.67 15.01 -5.89
N ASN A 322 -19.31 15.36 -7.02
CA ASN A 322 -19.00 16.53 -7.82
C ASN A 322 -19.20 17.82 -7.00
N CYS A 323 -20.26 17.90 -6.19
CA CYS A 323 -20.51 19.03 -5.31
C CYS A 323 -19.38 19.22 -4.28
N LEU A 324 -18.92 18.13 -3.66
CA LEU A 324 -17.82 18.16 -2.69
C LEU A 324 -16.51 18.64 -3.32
N ILE A 325 -16.11 18.05 -4.45
CA ILE A 325 -14.80 18.33 -5.07
C ILE A 325 -14.78 19.68 -5.80
N ALA A 326 -15.93 20.21 -6.22
CA ALA A 326 -16.03 21.53 -6.84
C ALA A 326 -15.60 22.69 -5.90
N GLU A 327 -15.52 22.44 -4.59
CA GLU A 327 -14.99 23.41 -3.62
C GLU A 327 -13.45 23.49 -3.63
N SER A 328 -12.74 22.58 -4.31
CA SER A 328 -11.28 22.64 -4.45
C SER A 328 -10.83 23.75 -5.39
N GLU A 329 -9.87 24.58 -4.97
CA GLU A 329 -9.39 25.73 -5.75
C GLU A 329 -8.54 25.32 -6.96
N ARG A 330 -7.66 24.33 -6.79
CA ARG A 330 -6.69 23.90 -7.79
C ARG A 330 -6.98 22.47 -8.25
N GLN A 331 -7.59 22.33 -9.43
CA GLN A 331 -8.03 21.06 -9.99
C GLN A 331 -8.23 21.14 -11.52
N TYR A 332 -8.21 19.98 -12.19
CA TYR A 332 -8.85 19.85 -13.50
C TYR A 332 -10.35 19.73 -13.30
N ARG A 333 -11.08 20.79 -13.69
CA ARG A 333 -12.54 20.79 -13.62
C ARG A 333 -13.10 19.75 -14.58
N LYS A 334 -13.75 18.75 -14.01
CA LYS A 334 -14.48 17.69 -14.70
C LYS A 334 -15.81 17.47 -13.99
N ASN A 335 -16.85 17.15 -14.75
CA ASN A 335 -18.17 16.89 -14.21
C ASN A 335 -18.58 15.46 -14.50
N LEU A 336 -18.48 14.59 -13.50
CA LEU A 336 -18.79 13.18 -13.68
C LEU A 336 -20.29 12.97 -13.91
N PHE A 337 -20.63 12.22 -14.95
CA PHE A 337 -22.01 11.86 -15.25
C PHE A 337 -22.15 10.37 -15.50
N SER A 338 -23.31 9.79 -15.19
CA SER A 338 -23.62 8.39 -15.47
C SER A 338 -24.93 8.26 -16.23
N GLU A 339 -25.05 7.24 -17.08
CA GLU A 339 -26.34 6.83 -17.66
C GLU A 339 -27.28 6.22 -16.60
N ARG A 340 -26.75 5.77 -15.46
CA ARG A 340 -27.51 5.24 -14.32
C ARG A 340 -28.14 6.39 -13.53
N LYS A 341 -29.29 6.89 -14.01
CA LYS A 341 -30.02 8.00 -13.38
C LYS A 341 -30.83 7.59 -12.16
N ASP A 342 -31.21 6.32 -12.06
CA ASP A 342 -31.98 5.78 -10.94
C ASP A 342 -31.11 5.54 -9.70
N GLY A 343 -31.68 5.76 -8.52
CA GLY A 343 -31.02 5.52 -7.23
C GLY A 343 -31.49 6.48 -6.14
N ASP A 344 -31.33 6.06 -4.89
CA ASP A 344 -31.57 6.93 -3.74
C ASP A 344 -30.47 7.99 -3.63
N LYS A 345 -30.81 9.15 -3.06
CA LYS A 345 -29.79 10.12 -2.65
C LYS A 345 -28.88 9.49 -1.58
N PRO A 346 -27.57 9.84 -1.57
CA PRO A 346 -26.69 9.50 -0.46
C PRO A 346 -27.26 9.97 0.87
N ARG A 347 -27.05 9.19 1.93
CA ARG A 347 -27.59 9.49 3.26
C ARG A 347 -26.52 10.15 4.13
N TYR A 348 -26.84 11.27 4.76
CA TYR A 348 -26.06 11.81 5.88
C TYR A 348 -26.79 11.45 7.18
N VAL A 349 -26.21 10.52 7.95
CA VAL A 349 -26.86 9.91 9.11
C VAL A 349 -26.17 10.39 10.37
N THR A 350 -26.93 11.10 11.21
CA THR A 350 -26.47 11.50 12.55
C THR A 350 -26.89 10.45 13.58
N VAL A 351 -25.96 10.07 14.45
CA VAL A 351 -26.16 9.07 15.51
C VAL A 351 -25.71 9.63 16.86
N GLU A 352 -26.20 9.06 17.95
CA GLU A 352 -25.92 9.59 19.29
C GLU A 352 -24.43 9.55 19.64
N ASP A 353 -23.77 8.42 19.43
CA ASP A 353 -22.37 8.16 19.78
C ASP A 353 -21.77 7.05 18.88
N GLY A 354 -20.53 6.65 19.15
CA GLY A 354 -19.85 5.59 18.39
C GLY A 354 -20.43 4.18 18.56
N ASP A 355 -21.20 3.91 19.62
CA ASP A 355 -21.87 2.60 19.78
C ASP A 355 -23.15 2.57 18.93
N ALA A 356 -23.88 3.68 18.91
CA ALA A 356 -25.02 3.87 18.00
C ALA A 356 -24.59 3.86 16.53
N GLU A 357 -23.39 4.38 16.20
CA GLU A 357 -22.79 4.25 14.86
C GLU A 357 -22.63 2.78 14.46
N ALA A 358 -21.96 1.97 15.29
CA ALA A 358 -21.76 0.55 15.04
C ALA A 358 -23.10 -0.20 14.91
N GLU A 359 -24.06 0.05 15.81
CA GLU A 359 -25.38 -0.56 15.80
C GLU A 359 -26.18 -0.20 14.53
N PHE A 360 -26.16 1.07 14.11
CA PHE A 360 -26.82 1.54 12.89
C PHE A 360 -26.22 0.87 11.65
N VAL A 361 -24.88 0.84 11.54
CA VAL A 361 -24.17 0.25 10.40
C VAL A 361 -24.46 -1.24 10.30
N VAL A 362 -24.31 -1.99 11.39
CA VAL A 362 -24.58 -3.44 11.40
C VAL A 362 -26.04 -3.75 11.08
N THR A 363 -26.99 -3.00 11.64
CA THR A 363 -28.42 -3.18 11.34
C THR A 363 -28.74 -2.88 9.88
N SER A 364 -28.11 -1.85 9.31
CA SER A 364 -28.27 -1.51 7.89
C SER A 364 -27.66 -2.57 6.96
N ILE A 365 -26.51 -3.13 7.32
CA ILE A 365 -25.84 -4.21 6.57
C ILE A 365 -26.71 -5.47 6.54
N LEU A 366 -27.27 -5.86 7.69
CA LEU A 366 -28.19 -6.99 7.78
C LEU A 366 -29.48 -6.72 7.00
N ALA A 367 -30.03 -5.51 7.06
CA ALA A 367 -31.20 -5.16 6.27
C ALA A 367 -30.95 -5.26 4.76
N ASN A 368 -29.77 -4.82 4.28
CA ASN A 368 -29.37 -5.01 2.88
C ASN A 368 -29.22 -6.50 2.53
N ARG A 369 -28.70 -7.31 3.46
CA ARG A 369 -28.60 -8.77 3.28
C ARG A 369 -29.97 -9.44 3.15
N GLU A 370 -30.96 -9.03 3.94
CA GLU A 370 -32.35 -9.50 3.81
C GLU A 370 -32.98 -9.08 2.47
N LEU A 371 -32.52 -7.99 1.87
CA LEU A 371 -32.90 -7.58 0.51
C LEU A 371 -32.11 -8.31 -0.59
N GLY A 372 -31.23 -9.25 -0.23
CA GLY A 372 -30.49 -10.11 -1.15
C GLY A 372 -29.07 -9.64 -1.48
N MET A 373 -28.57 -8.56 -0.88
CA MET A 373 -27.19 -8.07 -1.09
C MET A 373 -26.20 -8.92 -0.29
N GLN A 374 -25.14 -9.40 -0.94
CA GLN A 374 -24.11 -10.19 -0.25
C GLN A 374 -23.29 -9.30 0.70
N LEU A 375 -22.74 -9.85 1.78
CA LEU A 375 -21.85 -9.09 2.67
C LEU A 375 -20.63 -8.55 1.91
N LYS A 376 -20.08 -9.32 0.96
CA LYS A 376 -18.90 -8.92 0.17
C LYS A 376 -19.15 -7.78 -0.81
N GLU A 377 -20.42 -7.48 -1.09
CA GLU A 377 -20.86 -6.35 -1.89
C GLU A 377 -21.03 -5.08 -1.05
N GLN A 378 -20.79 -5.18 0.27
CA GLN A 378 -20.90 -4.10 1.24
C GLN A 378 -19.52 -3.80 1.85
N ALA A 379 -19.25 -2.53 2.10
CA ALA A 379 -18.02 -2.12 2.76
C ALA A 379 -18.23 -1.01 3.79
N VAL A 380 -17.42 -1.06 4.84
CA VAL A 380 -17.29 0.02 5.82
C VAL A 380 -15.91 0.65 5.72
N LEU A 381 -15.91 1.93 5.41
CA LEU A 381 -14.71 2.74 5.21
C LEU A 381 -14.48 3.69 6.38
N PHE A 382 -13.22 3.87 6.75
CA PHE A 382 -12.84 4.72 7.86
C PHE A 382 -11.50 5.45 7.63
N ARG A 383 -11.30 6.57 8.32
CA ARG A 383 -10.09 7.39 8.21
C ARG A 383 -8.85 6.73 8.83
N GLY A 384 -8.99 6.17 10.02
CA GLY A 384 -7.91 5.53 10.78
C GLY A 384 -8.33 4.13 11.24
N ALA A 385 -7.37 3.19 11.31
CA ALA A 385 -7.66 1.79 11.58
C ALA A 385 -8.34 1.50 12.93
N HIS A 386 -8.22 2.42 13.89
CA HIS A 386 -8.85 2.33 15.21
C HIS A 386 -10.32 2.79 15.21
N HIS A 387 -10.79 3.44 14.14
CA HIS A 387 -12.20 3.86 14.04
C HIS A 387 -13.14 2.66 13.85
N SER A 388 -12.61 1.48 13.45
CA SER A 388 -13.41 0.27 13.29
C SER A 388 -13.55 -0.55 14.57
N ASP A 389 -12.81 -0.26 15.64
CA ASP A 389 -12.71 -1.13 16.83
C ASP A 389 -14.08 -1.45 17.45
N ARG A 390 -14.98 -0.45 17.55
CA ARG A 390 -16.34 -0.64 18.07
C ARG A 390 -17.22 -1.47 17.13
N LEU A 391 -17.07 -1.24 15.83
CA LEU A 391 -17.80 -2.00 14.81
C LEU A 391 -17.36 -3.46 14.82
N GLU A 392 -16.07 -3.74 14.93
CA GLU A 392 -15.53 -5.10 15.00
C GLU A 392 -16.11 -5.89 16.17
N LEU A 393 -16.20 -5.27 17.35
CA LEU A 393 -16.85 -5.89 18.51
C LEU A 393 -18.33 -6.21 18.25
N GLU A 394 -19.07 -5.31 17.60
CA GLU A 394 -20.49 -5.54 17.29
C GLU A 394 -20.67 -6.58 16.17
N LEU A 395 -19.79 -6.64 15.18
CA LEU A 395 -19.77 -7.67 14.13
C LEU A 395 -19.54 -9.05 14.73
N VAL A 396 -18.54 -9.20 15.62
CA VAL A 396 -18.27 -10.45 16.35
C VAL A 396 -19.47 -10.83 17.21
N ARG A 397 -20.06 -9.86 17.94
CA ARG A 397 -21.24 -10.10 18.78
C ARG A 397 -22.44 -10.61 17.99
N ARG A 398 -22.62 -10.14 16.76
CA ARG A 398 -23.72 -10.57 15.86
C ARG A 398 -23.32 -11.70 14.91
N ASN A 399 -22.14 -12.28 15.08
CA ASN A 399 -21.61 -13.36 14.25
C ASN A 399 -21.61 -13.02 12.75
N ILE A 400 -21.17 -11.81 12.39
CA ILE A 400 -21.02 -11.36 11.01
C ILE A 400 -19.55 -11.52 10.59
N PRO A 401 -19.23 -12.39 9.62
CA PRO A 401 -17.87 -12.58 9.14
C PRO A 401 -17.36 -11.32 8.45
N TYR A 402 -16.09 -10.97 8.65
CA TYR A 402 -15.50 -9.77 8.05
C TYR A 402 -14.00 -9.93 7.77
N VAL A 403 -13.52 -9.15 6.79
CA VAL A 403 -12.09 -9.02 6.45
C VAL A 403 -11.68 -7.55 6.60
N LYS A 404 -10.60 -7.30 7.34
CA LYS A 404 -10.05 -5.96 7.57
C LYS A 404 -8.80 -5.72 6.72
N TYR A 405 -8.88 -4.76 5.79
CA TYR A 405 -7.74 -4.26 5.03
C TYR A 405 -7.10 -3.06 5.74
N GLY A 406 -5.77 -3.12 5.92
CA GLY A 406 -4.99 -2.05 6.55
C GLY A 406 -4.66 -2.26 8.04
N GLY A 407 -4.72 -3.49 8.56
CA GLY A 407 -4.24 -3.90 9.89
C GLY A 407 -2.75 -4.28 9.95
N LEU A 408 -2.27 -4.73 11.13
CA LEU A 408 -0.90 -5.26 11.32
C LEU A 408 -0.59 -6.32 10.26
N LYS A 409 0.56 -6.18 9.58
CA LYS A 409 0.87 -6.96 8.37
C LYS A 409 1.47 -8.31 8.74
N PHE A 410 1.04 -9.38 8.07
CA PHE A 410 1.64 -10.71 8.13
C PHE A 410 3.20 -10.72 8.12
N LEU A 411 3.83 -9.90 7.25
CA LEU A 411 5.30 -9.77 7.20
C LEU A 411 5.95 -9.06 8.38
N GLU A 412 5.16 -8.39 9.22
CA GLU A 412 5.64 -7.75 10.45
C GLU A 412 5.61 -8.72 11.64
N ALA A 413 4.96 -9.87 11.50
CA ALA A 413 4.93 -10.89 12.52
C ALA A 413 6.34 -11.39 12.83
N ALA A 414 6.65 -11.52 14.13
CA ALA A 414 8.02 -11.73 14.58
C ALA A 414 8.62 -13.05 14.06
N HIS A 415 7.85 -14.13 14.05
CA HIS A 415 8.26 -15.45 13.53
C HIS A 415 8.48 -15.44 12.02
N VAL A 416 7.65 -14.71 11.26
CA VAL A 416 7.83 -14.54 9.80
C VAL A 416 9.13 -13.77 9.52
N LYS A 417 9.41 -12.70 10.27
CA LYS A 417 10.66 -11.94 10.14
C LYS A 417 11.91 -12.72 10.50
N ASP A 418 11.82 -13.59 11.51
CA ASP A 418 12.92 -14.47 11.90
C ASP A 418 13.31 -15.39 10.74
N LEU A 419 12.32 -16.07 10.15
CA LEU A 419 12.54 -16.97 9.02
C LEU A 419 13.10 -16.21 7.80
N LEU A 420 12.51 -15.06 7.44
CA LEU A 420 12.97 -14.24 6.32
C LEU A 420 14.39 -13.72 6.52
N SER A 421 14.81 -13.45 7.76
CA SER A 421 16.15 -12.96 8.04
C SER A 421 17.22 -14.03 7.81
N ILE A 422 16.90 -15.31 8.01
CA ILE A 422 17.81 -16.42 7.68
C ILE A 422 18.09 -16.42 6.17
N LEU A 423 17.04 -16.28 5.36
CA LEU A 423 17.16 -16.22 3.91
C LEU A 423 17.86 -14.94 3.43
N LYS A 424 17.50 -13.77 3.99
CA LYS A 424 18.12 -12.48 3.66
C LYS A 424 19.63 -12.49 3.92
N TRP A 425 20.06 -13.11 5.02
CA TRP A 425 21.47 -13.20 5.35
C TRP A 425 22.21 -14.23 4.49
N ALA A 426 21.58 -15.35 4.16
CA ALA A 426 22.16 -16.31 3.23
C ALA A 426 22.32 -15.75 1.81
N GLU A 427 21.39 -14.89 1.37
CA GLU A 427 21.46 -14.18 0.08
C GLU A 427 22.52 -13.09 0.07
N ASN A 428 22.61 -12.31 1.15
CA ASN A 428 23.62 -11.28 1.32
C ASN A 428 24.32 -11.44 2.69
N PRO A 429 25.50 -12.09 2.73
CA PRO A 429 26.28 -12.28 3.95
C PRO A 429 26.72 -10.97 4.63
N ARG A 430 26.65 -9.83 3.93
CA ARG A 430 26.94 -8.49 4.45
C ARG A 430 25.73 -7.83 5.15
N ASN A 431 24.55 -8.46 5.12
CA ASN A 431 23.35 -7.93 5.75
C ASN A 431 23.42 -8.07 7.29
N GLU A 432 23.94 -7.02 7.93
CA GLU A 432 24.14 -6.95 9.38
C GLU A 432 22.83 -7.12 10.17
N ILE A 433 21.71 -6.52 9.71
CA ILE A 433 20.44 -6.56 10.44
C ILE A 433 19.86 -7.96 10.46
N ALA A 434 19.87 -8.64 9.31
CA ALA A 434 19.46 -10.03 9.21
C ALA A 434 20.38 -10.93 10.06
N ALA A 435 21.70 -10.73 9.98
CA ALA A 435 22.69 -11.49 10.75
C ALA A 435 22.44 -11.38 12.26
N PHE A 436 22.28 -10.15 12.79
CA PHE A 436 22.03 -9.93 14.21
C PHE A 436 20.71 -10.54 14.67
N ARG A 437 19.67 -10.48 13.84
CA ARG A 437 18.39 -11.10 14.17
C ARG A 437 18.52 -12.62 14.26
N VAL A 438 19.14 -13.25 13.25
CA VAL A 438 19.33 -14.70 13.18
C VAL A 438 20.23 -15.21 14.29
N LEU A 439 21.38 -14.58 14.51
CA LEU A 439 22.33 -14.99 15.56
C LEU A 439 21.68 -14.97 16.94
N ARG A 440 20.79 -13.99 17.21
CA ARG A 440 20.08 -13.87 18.50
C ARG A 440 18.96 -14.89 18.69
N LEU A 441 18.60 -15.66 17.67
CA LEU A 441 17.72 -16.81 17.84
C LEU A 441 18.42 -17.89 18.66
N LEU A 442 19.74 -18.05 18.54
CA LEU A 442 20.50 -19.10 19.23
C LEU A 442 20.65 -18.82 20.74
N PRO A 443 20.53 -19.84 21.61
CA PRO A 443 20.60 -19.64 23.06
C PRO A 443 21.95 -19.03 23.51
N GLY A 444 21.88 -17.95 24.30
CA GLY A 444 23.07 -17.28 24.83
C GLY A 444 23.80 -16.35 23.85
N MET A 445 23.33 -16.22 22.60
CA MET A 445 23.84 -15.25 21.64
C MET A 445 23.26 -13.84 21.88
N GLY A 446 23.86 -13.12 22.82
CA GLY A 446 23.53 -11.71 23.08
C GLY A 446 24.14 -10.74 22.04
N PRO A 447 23.81 -9.44 22.10
CA PRO A 447 24.26 -8.43 21.12
C PRO A 447 25.79 -8.38 20.95
N ALA A 448 26.56 -8.49 22.03
CA ALA A 448 28.03 -8.44 21.98
C ALA A 448 28.64 -9.67 21.28
N THR A 449 28.06 -10.87 21.49
CA THR A 449 28.54 -12.08 20.83
C THR A 449 28.14 -12.12 19.36
N ALA A 450 26.92 -11.66 19.04
CA ALA A 450 26.47 -11.52 17.66
C ALA A 450 27.37 -10.56 16.87
N ALA A 451 27.72 -9.40 17.45
CA ALA A 451 28.66 -8.45 16.84
C ALA A 451 30.03 -9.09 16.57
N ARG A 452 30.61 -9.80 17.55
CA ARG A 452 31.87 -10.54 17.36
C ARG A 452 31.81 -11.60 16.27
N CYS A 453 30.69 -12.29 16.14
CA CYS A 453 30.50 -13.29 15.08
C CYS A 453 30.43 -12.62 13.71
N PHE A 454 29.72 -11.50 13.59
CA PHE A 454 29.65 -10.74 12.36
C PHE A 454 31.00 -10.10 11.98
N GLU A 455 31.75 -9.57 12.94
CA GLU A 455 33.12 -9.09 12.75
C GLU A 455 34.06 -10.20 12.28
N HIS A 456 33.94 -11.41 12.84
CA HIS A 456 34.69 -12.58 12.39
C HIS A 456 34.41 -12.90 10.91
N LEU A 457 33.15 -12.81 10.48
CA LEU A 457 32.81 -12.95 9.06
C LEU A 457 33.38 -11.80 8.23
N ALA A 458 33.30 -10.55 8.69
CA ALA A 458 33.79 -9.40 7.95
C ALA A 458 35.30 -9.48 7.65
N VAL A 459 36.09 -10.02 8.58
CA VAL A 459 37.54 -10.28 8.38
C VAL A 459 37.80 -11.42 7.38
N ASN A 460 36.83 -12.31 7.16
CA ASN A 460 36.91 -13.43 6.23
C ASN A 460 36.04 -13.18 4.97
N ASP A 461 35.99 -11.94 4.48
CA ASP A 461 35.25 -11.51 3.29
C ASP A 461 33.75 -11.90 3.29
N HIS A 462 33.17 -12.03 4.48
CA HIS A 462 31.81 -12.50 4.72
C HIS A 462 31.52 -13.92 4.19
N ALA A 463 32.54 -14.77 4.06
CA ALA A 463 32.34 -16.17 3.69
C ALA A 463 31.59 -16.93 4.81
N LEU A 464 30.37 -17.42 4.54
CA LEU A 464 29.58 -18.15 5.54
C LEU A 464 30.26 -19.44 6.03
N THR A 465 31.18 -20.00 5.24
CA THR A 465 32.02 -21.14 5.65
C THR A 465 32.88 -20.85 6.89
N ALA A 466 33.23 -19.57 7.13
CA ALA A 466 34.01 -19.17 8.30
C ALA A 466 33.21 -19.22 9.61
N LEU A 467 31.88 -19.44 9.57
CA LEU A 467 31.06 -19.67 10.78
C LEU A 467 31.50 -20.90 11.56
N SER A 468 31.99 -21.94 10.86
CA SER A 468 32.48 -23.18 11.48
C SER A 468 33.70 -22.95 12.36
N ASP A 469 34.49 -21.90 12.10
CA ASP A 469 35.67 -21.54 12.88
C ASP A 469 35.36 -20.62 14.08
N PHE A 470 34.16 -20.05 14.13
CA PHE A 470 33.73 -19.22 15.24
C PHE A 470 33.36 -20.06 16.46
N ARG A 471 33.80 -19.64 17.65
CA ARG A 471 33.45 -20.33 18.91
C ARG A 471 32.18 -19.71 19.51
N PRO A 472 31.03 -20.40 19.47
CA PRO A 472 29.79 -19.91 20.07
C PRO A 472 29.84 -19.97 21.61
N PRO A 473 28.91 -19.28 22.30
CA PRO A 473 28.65 -19.50 23.72
C PRO A 473 28.30 -20.96 24.00
N ALA A 474 28.62 -21.43 25.22
CA ALA A 474 28.33 -22.81 25.63
C ALA A 474 26.85 -23.20 25.47
N ALA A 475 25.93 -22.25 25.65
CA ALA A 475 24.49 -22.48 25.49
C ALA A 475 24.05 -22.73 24.03
N ALA A 476 24.81 -22.28 23.04
CA ALA A 476 24.53 -22.48 21.62
C ALA A 476 25.37 -23.62 21.01
N ALA A 477 26.23 -24.28 21.80
CA ALA A 477 27.21 -25.25 21.27
C ALA A 477 26.54 -26.46 20.57
N ASP A 478 25.39 -26.91 21.08
CA ASP A 478 24.66 -28.05 20.52
C ASP A 478 23.95 -27.68 19.20
N ASP A 479 23.42 -26.45 19.10
CA ASP A 479 22.68 -25.96 17.92
C ASP A 479 23.62 -25.43 16.81
N TRP A 480 24.85 -25.02 17.16
CA TRP A 480 25.77 -24.32 16.26
C TRP A 480 26.18 -25.11 15.00
N PRO A 481 26.53 -26.41 15.06
CA PRO A 481 26.91 -27.15 13.86
C PRO A 481 25.78 -27.21 12.84
N ALA A 482 24.55 -27.52 13.27
CA ALA A 482 23.39 -27.57 12.40
C ALA A 482 23.05 -26.19 11.78
N PHE A 483 23.26 -25.12 12.55
CA PHE A 483 23.12 -23.75 12.07
C PHE A 483 24.16 -23.37 11.00
N CYS A 484 25.44 -23.72 11.21
CA CYS A 484 26.50 -23.51 10.22
C CYS A 484 26.22 -24.30 8.94
N ASP A 485 25.87 -25.59 9.06
CA ASP A 485 25.55 -26.46 7.92
C ASP A 485 24.38 -25.90 7.12
N LEU A 486 23.32 -25.41 7.81
CA LEU A 486 22.20 -24.74 7.16
C LEU A 486 22.68 -23.55 6.35
N LEU A 487 23.31 -22.55 6.96
CA LEU A 487 23.72 -21.33 6.24
C LEU A 487 24.71 -21.60 5.11
N ILE A 488 25.66 -22.51 5.31
CA ILE A 488 26.61 -22.92 4.27
C ILE A 488 25.86 -23.56 3.10
N SER A 489 24.92 -24.48 3.37
CA SER A 489 24.10 -25.11 2.33
C SER A 489 23.23 -24.10 1.56
N LEU A 490 22.76 -23.05 2.25
CA LEU A 490 22.00 -21.97 1.61
C LEU A 490 22.89 -21.08 0.72
N SER A 491 24.19 -20.97 1.02
CA SER A 491 25.15 -20.18 0.23
C SER A 491 25.82 -20.92 -0.94
N GLY A 492 25.65 -22.24 -1.04
CA GLY A 492 26.27 -23.06 -2.08
C GLY A 492 25.80 -22.70 -3.49
N ALA A 493 26.75 -22.57 -4.42
CA ALA A 493 26.54 -22.10 -5.81
C ALA A 493 25.86 -23.12 -6.76
N GLU A 494 25.50 -24.32 -6.29
CA GLU A 494 24.86 -25.39 -7.09
C GLU A 494 23.39 -25.59 -6.69
N VAL A 495 22.65 -24.50 -6.51
CA VAL A 495 21.19 -24.58 -6.43
C VAL A 495 20.69 -24.53 -7.86
N ASP A 496 20.44 -25.68 -8.47
CA ASP A 496 19.65 -25.76 -9.70
C ASP A 496 18.39 -24.89 -9.53
N ASP A 497 17.91 -24.22 -10.59
CA ASP A 497 16.73 -23.35 -10.58
C ASP A 497 15.43 -24.02 -10.05
N HIS A 498 15.47 -25.33 -9.78
CA HIS A 498 14.40 -26.14 -9.18
C HIS A 498 14.62 -26.54 -7.71
N GLY A 499 15.75 -26.16 -7.10
CA GLY A 499 16.18 -26.59 -5.76
C GLY A 499 15.92 -25.59 -4.63
N TRP A 500 15.77 -24.29 -4.92
CA TRP A 500 15.70 -23.28 -3.85
C TRP A 500 14.42 -23.41 -3.01
N GLN A 501 13.34 -23.95 -3.56
CA GLN A 501 12.10 -24.18 -2.80
C GLN A 501 12.34 -25.13 -1.62
N SER A 502 13.23 -26.12 -1.78
CA SER A 502 13.62 -27.04 -0.71
C SER A 502 14.40 -26.36 0.42
N GLN A 503 15.05 -25.21 0.13
CA GLN A 503 15.77 -24.44 1.13
C GLN A 503 14.83 -23.87 2.18
N LEU A 504 13.64 -23.39 1.79
CA LEU A 504 12.71 -22.83 2.75
C LEU A 504 12.19 -23.89 3.72
N GLY A 505 11.87 -25.09 3.22
CA GLY A 505 11.53 -26.24 4.06
C GLY A 505 12.68 -26.68 4.97
N ALA A 506 13.94 -26.52 4.54
CA ALA A 506 15.11 -26.75 5.42
C ALA A 506 15.21 -25.69 6.52
N VAL A 507 15.02 -24.41 6.18
CA VAL A 507 15.00 -23.30 7.15
C VAL A 507 13.87 -23.46 8.16
N ARG A 508 12.65 -23.81 7.72
CA ARG A 508 11.50 -24.05 8.60
C ARG A 508 11.79 -25.17 9.60
N ARG A 509 12.32 -26.29 9.12
CA ARG A 509 12.70 -27.43 9.99
C ARG A 509 13.75 -27.06 11.04
N TRP A 510 14.75 -26.27 10.67
CA TRP A 510 15.75 -25.77 11.61
C TRP A 510 15.15 -24.78 12.62
N TYR A 511 14.23 -23.93 12.17
CA TYR A 511 13.64 -22.88 12.98
C TYR A 511 12.56 -23.39 13.95
N GLN A 512 11.90 -24.52 13.66
CA GLN A 512 10.85 -25.12 14.49
C GLN A 512 11.18 -25.21 16.00
N PRO A 513 12.31 -25.80 16.45
CA PRO A 513 12.63 -25.86 17.87
C PRO A 513 12.86 -24.48 18.51
N HIS A 514 13.24 -23.47 17.72
CA HIS A 514 13.37 -22.09 18.21
C HIS A 514 12.01 -21.38 18.27
N LEU A 515 11.10 -21.66 17.33
CA LEU A 515 9.72 -21.17 17.35
C LEU A 515 9.03 -21.60 18.65
N GLU A 516 9.11 -22.89 19.00
CA GLU A 516 8.56 -23.48 20.22
C GLU A 516 9.12 -22.88 21.51
N ARG A 517 10.39 -22.48 21.48
CA ARG A 517 11.07 -21.89 22.64
C ARG A 517 10.78 -20.41 22.84
N ILE A 518 10.59 -19.66 21.76
CA ILE A 518 10.52 -18.19 21.79
C ILE A 518 9.08 -17.68 21.87
N TYR A 519 8.12 -18.40 21.27
CA TYR A 519 6.77 -17.88 21.04
C TYR A 519 5.65 -18.77 21.59
N ASP A 520 4.58 -18.14 22.08
CA ASP A 520 3.30 -18.78 22.38
C ASP A 520 2.41 -18.88 21.11
N ALA A 521 1.33 -19.68 21.18
CA ALA A 521 0.35 -19.91 20.11
C ALA A 521 0.97 -20.50 18.82
N LEU A 522 1.51 -21.72 18.97
CA LEU A 522 2.30 -22.39 17.92
C LEU A 522 1.50 -22.69 16.66
N ASP A 523 0.26 -23.16 16.78
CA ASP A 523 -0.56 -23.59 15.62
C ASP A 523 -0.75 -22.46 14.59
N THR A 524 -1.07 -21.25 15.04
CA THR A 524 -1.24 -20.08 14.14
C THR A 524 0.08 -19.68 13.49
N ARG A 525 1.18 -19.70 14.25
CA ARG A 525 2.49 -19.29 13.74
C ARG A 525 3.08 -20.30 12.77
N GLU A 526 2.87 -21.59 13.01
CA GLU A 526 3.28 -22.65 12.09
C GLU A 526 2.52 -22.54 10.77
N ALA A 527 1.20 -22.30 10.83
CA ALA A 527 0.37 -22.06 9.65
C ALA A 527 0.87 -20.87 8.82
N ASP A 528 1.30 -19.76 9.46
CA ASP A 528 1.89 -18.63 8.76
C ASP A 528 3.18 -19.00 8.00
N LEU A 529 4.05 -19.81 8.61
CA LEU A 529 5.30 -20.26 7.97
C LEU A 529 5.04 -21.25 6.83
N GLU A 530 4.04 -22.12 6.97
CA GLU A 530 3.59 -23.02 5.91
C GLU A 530 3.01 -22.24 4.72
N GLN A 531 2.21 -21.20 5.00
CA GLN A 531 1.71 -20.31 3.98
C GLN A 531 2.85 -19.61 3.24
N LEU A 532 3.88 -19.16 3.98
CA LEU A 532 5.07 -18.55 3.38
C LEU A 532 5.82 -19.53 2.46
N GLU A 533 5.89 -20.82 2.83
CA GLU A 533 6.45 -21.89 2.01
C GLU A 533 5.64 -22.18 0.74
N GLN A 534 4.32 -22.16 0.84
CA GLN A 534 3.47 -22.28 -0.34
C GLN A 534 3.61 -21.08 -1.28
N ILE A 535 3.74 -19.87 -0.74
CA ILE A 535 3.92 -18.65 -1.54
C ILE A 535 5.29 -18.67 -2.23
N SER A 536 6.33 -19.15 -1.56
CA SER A 536 7.69 -19.18 -2.10
C SER A 536 7.77 -20.00 -3.39
N GLY A 537 7.01 -21.11 -3.49
CA GLY A 537 6.98 -21.98 -4.68
C GLY A 537 6.58 -21.29 -6.00
N ARG A 538 6.01 -20.08 -5.94
CA ARG A 538 5.64 -19.29 -7.13
C ARG A 538 6.81 -18.52 -7.75
N TYR A 539 7.96 -18.47 -7.07
CA TYR A 539 9.11 -17.69 -7.50
C TYR A 539 10.22 -18.60 -8.05
N PRO A 540 10.97 -18.15 -9.06
CA PRO A 540 12.03 -18.96 -9.65
C PRO A 540 13.32 -18.96 -8.82
N THR A 541 13.57 -17.92 -8.02
CA THR A 541 14.80 -17.79 -7.21
C THR A 541 14.52 -17.18 -5.84
N ARG A 542 15.39 -17.47 -4.86
CA ARG A 542 15.35 -16.89 -3.51
C ARG A 542 15.47 -15.35 -3.54
N GLU A 543 16.42 -14.83 -4.31
CA GLU A 543 16.62 -13.40 -4.53
C GLU A 543 15.32 -12.72 -4.98
N ARG A 544 14.65 -13.31 -5.99
CA ARG A 544 13.39 -12.80 -6.49
C ARG A 544 12.32 -12.89 -5.43
N PHE A 545 12.16 -14.03 -4.74
CA PHE A 545 11.21 -14.17 -3.64
C PHE A 545 11.37 -13.08 -2.56
N LEU A 546 12.59 -12.89 -2.03
CA LEU A 546 12.87 -11.92 -0.98
C LEU A 546 12.60 -10.47 -1.41
N THR A 547 13.06 -10.13 -2.61
CA THR A 547 12.87 -8.79 -3.17
C THR A 547 11.38 -8.52 -3.38
N GLU A 548 10.68 -9.47 -3.98
CA GLU A 548 9.29 -9.34 -4.38
C GLU A 548 8.34 -9.30 -3.17
N LEU A 549 8.66 -10.06 -2.12
CA LEU A 549 7.94 -10.06 -0.85
C LEU A 549 8.13 -8.75 -0.09
N THR A 550 9.34 -8.18 -0.16
CA THR A 550 9.63 -6.86 0.39
C THR A 550 8.87 -5.80 -0.40
N LEU A 551 8.98 -5.80 -1.74
CA LEU A 551 8.32 -4.80 -2.59
C LEU A 551 6.80 -4.82 -2.51
N ASP A 552 6.20 -5.98 -2.27
CA ASP A 552 4.75 -6.15 -2.23
C ASP A 552 4.36 -7.22 -1.19
N PRO A 553 4.24 -6.82 0.09
CA PRO A 553 3.77 -7.70 1.13
C PRO A 553 2.39 -8.27 0.77
N PRO A 554 2.15 -9.60 0.86
CA PRO A 554 0.81 -10.13 0.73
C PRO A 554 -0.08 -9.44 1.76
N SER A 555 -1.24 -8.97 1.32
CA SER A 555 -2.31 -8.52 2.20
C SER A 555 -2.97 -9.73 2.87
N ALA A 556 -2.20 -10.47 3.66
CA ALA A 556 -2.71 -11.46 4.59
C ALA A 556 -3.09 -10.71 5.86
N ALA A 557 -4.32 -10.96 6.30
CA ALA A 557 -4.92 -10.28 7.43
C ALA A 557 -4.19 -10.67 8.72
N GLY A 558 -3.90 -9.68 9.58
CA GLY A 558 -3.18 -9.91 10.84
C GLY A 558 -4.00 -10.70 11.86
N ASP A 559 -3.36 -11.03 12.98
CA ASP A 559 -3.74 -11.89 14.13
C ASP A 559 -5.21 -11.91 14.63
N LEU A 560 -6.10 -11.03 14.14
CA LEU A 560 -7.52 -10.93 14.53
C LEU A 560 -8.52 -11.20 13.39
N ALA A 561 -8.06 -11.38 12.16
CA ALA A 561 -8.93 -11.88 11.10
C ALA A 561 -9.06 -13.39 11.28
N GLY A 562 -10.25 -13.83 11.69
CA GLY A 562 -10.58 -15.25 11.69
C GLY A 562 -10.44 -15.85 10.29
N ASP A 563 -10.40 -17.20 10.22
CA ASP A 563 -10.25 -17.93 8.98
C ASP A 563 -11.19 -17.36 7.89
N PRO A 564 -10.65 -16.87 6.75
CA PRO A 564 -11.47 -16.38 5.62
C PRO A 564 -12.29 -17.49 4.94
N LEU A 565 -12.35 -18.68 5.54
CA LEU A 565 -12.91 -19.91 5.00
C LEU A 565 -14.09 -20.47 5.83
N LEU A 566 -14.52 -19.79 6.90
CA LEU A 566 -15.72 -20.22 7.63
C LEU A 566 -17.03 -19.92 6.86
N ASP A 567 -17.02 -18.97 5.90
CA ASP A 567 -18.17 -18.61 5.07
C ASP A 567 -17.72 -18.01 3.72
N GLU A 568 -18.42 -18.31 2.61
CA GLU A 568 -18.09 -17.76 1.26
C GLU A 568 -18.48 -16.26 1.10
N ASP A 569 -19.19 -15.71 2.09
CA ASP A 569 -19.68 -14.33 2.13
C ASP A 569 -19.22 -13.62 3.42
N TYR A 570 -18.60 -12.44 3.28
CA TYR A 570 -18.01 -11.67 4.39
C TYR A 570 -18.03 -10.16 4.12
N LEU A 571 -18.10 -9.36 5.17
CA LEU A 571 -18.08 -7.89 5.09
C LEU A 571 -16.65 -7.35 4.92
N ILE A 572 -16.49 -6.25 4.19
CA ILE A 572 -15.18 -5.61 4.01
C ILE A 572 -15.04 -4.38 4.91
N LEU A 573 -14.00 -4.34 5.73
CA LEU A 573 -13.57 -3.19 6.53
C LEU A 573 -12.28 -2.65 5.94
N SER A 574 -12.20 -1.35 5.68
CA SER A 574 -10.99 -0.79 5.07
C SER A 574 -10.74 0.67 5.44
N THR A 575 -9.47 1.06 5.56
CA THR A 575 -9.16 2.49 5.53
C THR A 575 -9.47 3.06 4.15
N VAL A 576 -9.85 4.34 4.06
CA VAL A 576 -10.13 4.97 2.75
C VAL A 576 -8.94 4.88 1.80
N HIS A 577 -7.71 5.01 2.31
CA HIS A 577 -6.48 4.84 1.52
C HIS A 577 -6.38 3.44 0.90
N SER A 578 -6.60 2.40 1.70
CA SER A 578 -6.58 1.00 1.23
C SER A 578 -7.74 0.66 0.30
N ALA A 579 -8.85 1.41 0.37
CA ALA A 579 -10.02 1.24 -0.51
C ALA A 579 -9.84 1.87 -1.90
N LYS A 580 -8.78 2.66 -2.14
CA LYS A 580 -8.50 3.24 -3.46
C LYS A 580 -8.39 2.12 -4.50
N GLY A 581 -9.04 2.31 -5.65
CA GLY A 581 -9.13 1.31 -6.72
C GLY A 581 -10.23 0.25 -6.53
N GLN A 582 -10.80 0.10 -5.34
CA GLN A 582 -11.88 -0.85 -5.06
C GLN A 582 -13.27 -0.21 -5.25
N GLU A 583 -14.34 -1.02 -5.21
CA GLU A 583 -15.73 -0.59 -5.37
C GLU A 583 -16.73 -1.61 -4.78
N TRP A 584 -17.85 -1.13 -4.26
CA TRP A 584 -18.89 -1.93 -3.60
C TRP A 584 -20.29 -1.41 -3.94
N GLU A 585 -21.32 -2.26 -3.84
CA GLU A 585 -22.71 -1.87 -4.07
C GLU A 585 -23.20 -0.90 -2.98
N SER A 586 -22.82 -1.16 -1.72
CA SER A 586 -23.16 -0.32 -0.55
C SER A 586 -21.92 0.05 0.24
N VAL A 587 -21.76 1.34 0.55
CA VAL A 587 -20.63 1.87 1.31
C VAL A 587 -21.10 2.71 2.49
N PHE A 588 -20.56 2.40 3.66
CA PHE A 588 -20.71 3.20 4.88
C PHE A 588 -19.38 3.89 5.18
N VAL A 589 -19.40 5.19 5.43
CA VAL A 589 -18.22 5.94 5.88
C VAL A 589 -18.42 6.37 7.31
N LEU A 590 -17.54 5.91 8.21
CA LEU A 590 -17.63 6.18 9.64
C LEU A 590 -17.04 7.54 10.00
N ASN A 591 -17.51 8.11 11.11
CA ASN A 591 -16.96 9.30 11.76
C ASN A 591 -16.81 10.51 10.82
N VAL A 592 -17.84 10.83 10.03
CA VAL A 592 -17.88 12.02 9.14
C VAL A 592 -18.18 13.29 9.97
N THR A 593 -17.24 13.62 10.84
CA THR A 593 -17.26 14.73 11.83
C THR A 593 -15.97 15.53 11.74
N ASP A 594 -15.98 16.80 12.15
CA ASP A 594 -14.74 17.59 12.21
C ASP A 594 -13.80 17.02 13.28
N GLY A 595 -12.51 16.92 12.96
CA GLY A 595 -11.52 16.18 13.73
C GLY A 595 -11.25 14.75 13.22
N ASN A 596 -12.18 14.17 12.47
CA ASN A 596 -12.03 12.87 11.81
C ASN A 596 -12.01 12.99 10.27
N PHE A 597 -12.99 13.69 9.69
CA PHE A 597 -13.06 14.08 8.29
C PHE A 597 -13.41 15.57 8.20
N PRO A 598 -12.42 16.48 8.10
CA PRO A 598 -10.98 16.22 8.04
C PRO A 598 -10.39 15.80 9.39
N SER A 599 -9.29 15.04 9.34
CA SER A 599 -8.46 14.73 10.51
C SER A 599 -7.98 16.00 11.22
N GLU A 600 -8.03 16.04 12.55
CA GLU A 600 -7.57 17.20 13.35
C GLU A 600 -6.13 17.60 12.99
N PHE A 601 -5.27 16.61 12.70
CA PHE A 601 -3.86 16.82 12.33
C PHE A 601 -3.67 17.45 10.95
N ALA A 602 -4.69 17.41 10.08
CA ALA A 602 -4.67 18.02 8.75
C ALA A 602 -5.21 19.46 8.75
N THR A 603 -5.90 19.89 9.81
CA THR A 603 -6.61 21.19 9.82
C THR A 603 -5.70 22.41 9.92
N GLY A 604 -4.40 22.22 10.19
CA GLY A 604 -3.45 23.32 10.35
C GLY A 604 -2.96 23.96 9.05
N LYS A 605 -3.21 23.35 7.88
CA LYS A 605 -2.74 23.82 6.57
C LYS A 605 -3.82 23.65 5.49
N PRO A 606 -4.09 24.66 4.64
CA PRO A 606 -5.11 24.56 3.58
C PRO A 606 -4.90 23.37 2.65
N GLU A 607 -3.66 23.10 2.23
CA GLU A 607 -3.31 22.00 1.34
C GLU A 607 -3.65 20.61 1.91
N MET A 608 -3.53 20.46 3.23
CA MET A 608 -3.85 19.21 3.94
C MET A 608 -5.37 19.04 4.10
N ILE A 609 -6.12 20.14 4.25
CA ILE A 609 -7.59 20.11 4.23
C ILE A 609 -8.08 19.68 2.84
N GLU A 610 -7.46 20.20 1.78
CA GLU A 610 -7.79 19.81 0.41
C GLU A 610 -7.49 18.33 0.13
N GLU A 611 -6.42 17.77 0.72
CA GLU A 611 -6.18 16.33 0.67
C GLU A 611 -7.25 15.52 1.41
N GLU A 612 -7.68 15.95 2.60
CA GLU A 612 -8.76 15.27 3.32
C GLU A 612 -10.11 15.38 2.58
N ARG A 613 -10.33 16.45 1.81
CA ARG A 613 -11.48 16.58 0.91
C ARG A 613 -11.42 15.56 -0.23
N ARG A 614 -10.26 15.42 -0.87
CA ARG A 614 -10.00 14.35 -1.88
C ARG A 614 -10.17 12.96 -1.28
N LEU A 615 -9.76 12.77 -0.02
CA LEU A 615 -9.95 11.51 0.69
C LEU A 615 -11.44 11.18 0.87
N LEU A 616 -12.25 12.14 1.31
CA LEU A 616 -13.71 11.94 1.40
C LEU A 616 -14.34 11.70 0.01
N TYR A 617 -13.91 12.43 -1.02
CA TYR A 617 -14.33 12.20 -2.41
C TYR A 617 -13.99 10.77 -2.88
N VAL A 618 -12.80 10.26 -2.59
CA VAL A 618 -12.40 8.87 -2.87
C VAL A 618 -13.36 7.91 -2.17
N ALA A 619 -13.66 8.12 -0.88
CA ALA A 619 -14.58 7.26 -0.13
C ALA A 619 -15.99 7.22 -0.76
N MET A 620 -16.54 8.38 -1.13
CA MET A 620 -17.86 8.49 -1.74
C MET A 620 -17.92 7.77 -3.11
N THR A 621 -16.87 7.92 -3.92
CA THR A 621 -16.79 7.31 -5.26
C THR A 621 -16.44 5.82 -5.26
N ARG A 622 -16.35 5.17 -4.08
CA ARG A 622 -16.28 3.71 -3.97
C ARG A 622 -17.66 3.05 -4.08
N ALA A 623 -18.74 3.80 -3.80
CA ALA A 623 -20.11 3.30 -3.83
C ALA A 623 -20.67 3.23 -5.25
N LYS A 624 -21.33 2.12 -5.59
CA LYS A 624 -22.05 1.97 -6.87
C LYS A 624 -23.51 2.40 -6.76
N GLN A 625 -24.22 1.94 -5.72
CA GLN A 625 -25.67 2.16 -5.59
C GLN A 625 -26.06 2.98 -4.36
N SER A 626 -25.49 2.67 -3.19
CA SER A 626 -25.85 3.35 -1.94
C SER A 626 -24.64 3.80 -1.13
N LEU A 627 -24.77 4.98 -0.56
CA LEU A 627 -23.74 5.65 0.23
C LEU A 627 -24.35 6.21 1.51
N SER A 628 -23.78 5.87 2.66
CA SER A 628 -24.13 6.45 3.95
C SER A 628 -22.91 7.06 4.62
N LEU A 629 -22.96 8.37 4.86
CA LEU A 629 -21.97 9.10 5.66
C LEU A 629 -22.50 9.20 7.10
N VAL A 630 -21.85 8.52 8.04
CA VAL A 630 -22.32 8.42 9.43
C VAL A 630 -21.54 9.39 10.32
N SER A 631 -22.25 10.12 11.17
CA SER A 631 -21.71 11.22 11.98
C SER A 631 -22.18 11.09 13.43
N PRO A 632 -21.30 10.61 14.34
CA PRO A 632 -21.58 10.58 15.78
C PRO A 632 -21.64 11.98 16.39
N LEU A 633 -22.65 12.23 17.21
CA LEU A 633 -22.81 13.51 17.91
C LEU A 633 -21.99 13.58 19.20
N ARG A 634 -21.73 12.46 19.89
CA ARG A 634 -21.02 12.40 21.17
C ARG A 634 -19.77 11.53 21.09
N PHE A 635 -18.67 12.05 21.61
CA PHE A 635 -17.38 11.38 21.76
C PHE A 635 -17.03 11.25 23.25
N HIS A 636 -17.01 10.04 23.77
CA HIS A 636 -16.73 9.77 25.19
C HIS A 636 -15.25 9.91 25.55
N VAL A 637 -14.96 10.46 26.74
CA VAL A 637 -13.59 10.68 27.22
C VAL A 637 -12.96 9.37 27.69
N THR A 638 -11.72 9.08 27.27
CA THR A 638 -11.01 7.79 27.50
C THR A 638 -10.51 7.53 28.93
N GLN A 639 -10.94 8.32 29.92
CA GLN A 639 -10.54 8.18 31.33
C GLN A 639 -11.72 8.42 32.28
N GLN A 640 -12.79 7.65 32.09
CA GLN A 640 -13.95 7.66 32.97
C GLN A 640 -14.25 6.27 33.51
N ARG A 641 -15.06 6.21 34.57
CA ARG A 641 -15.59 4.93 35.07
C ARG A 641 -16.40 4.26 33.96
N ARG A 642 -16.52 2.93 34.01
CA ARG A 642 -17.26 2.12 33.03
C ARG A 642 -18.71 2.60 32.80
N ASP A 643 -19.28 3.30 33.79
CA ASP A 643 -20.65 3.83 33.78
C ASP A 643 -20.68 5.38 33.63
N GLY A 644 -19.56 6.00 33.25
CA GLY A 644 -19.44 7.45 33.11
C GLY A 644 -20.02 7.95 31.77
N ASP A 645 -20.75 9.06 31.82
CA ASP A 645 -21.34 9.74 30.64
C ASP A 645 -20.62 11.05 30.28
N ARG A 646 -19.32 11.16 30.60
CA ARG A 646 -18.54 12.33 30.20
C ARG A 646 -18.22 12.23 28.71
N HIS A 647 -18.77 13.16 27.93
CA HIS A 647 -18.57 13.23 26.49
C HIS A 647 -18.32 14.66 26.00
N VAL A 648 -17.77 14.77 24.81
CA VAL A 648 -17.63 16.00 24.03
C VAL A 648 -18.54 15.89 22.81
N TYR A 649 -19.19 16.98 22.41
CA TYR A 649 -19.98 16.99 21.18
C TYR A 649 -19.09 17.16 19.96
N GLY A 650 -19.24 16.26 18.99
CA GLY A 650 -18.57 16.35 17.71
C GLY A 650 -19.13 17.51 16.89
N ALA A 651 -18.25 18.35 16.35
CA ALA A 651 -18.68 19.35 15.38
C ALA A 651 -19.02 18.68 14.04
N ARG A 652 -20.03 19.23 13.35
CA ARG A 652 -20.33 18.84 11.96
C ARG A 652 -19.06 19.03 11.13
N SER A 653 -18.72 18.02 10.33
CA SER A 653 -17.60 18.12 9.38
C SER A 653 -17.72 19.40 8.54
N ARG A 654 -16.65 20.18 8.44
CA ARG A 654 -16.60 21.36 7.57
C ARG A 654 -16.85 21.06 6.09
N PHE A 655 -16.68 19.81 5.66
CA PHE A 655 -17.01 19.37 4.31
C PHE A 655 -18.52 19.27 4.08
N MET A 656 -19.33 19.13 5.14
CA MET A 656 -20.78 19.06 5.06
C MET A 656 -21.39 20.48 4.99
N SER A 657 -21.07 21.20 3.91
CA SER A 657 -21.64 22.52 3.61
C SER A 657 -23.14 22.40 3.32
N ASP A 658 -23.91 23.48 3.48
CA ASP A 658 -25.35 23.44 3.24
C ASP A 658 -25.67 23.10 1.77
N ARG A 659 -24.77 23.45 0.85
CA ARG A 659 -24.84 23.07 -0.56
C ARG A 659 -24.70 21.55 -0.73
N LEU A 660 -23.74 20.92 -0.05
CA LEU A 660 -23.54 19.47 -0.10
C LEU A 660 -24.70 18.73 0.57
N LEU A 661 -25.15 19.19 1.73
CA LEU A 661 -26.29 18.58 2.43
C LEU A 661 -27.58 18.63 1.60
N GLY A 662 -27.72 19.62 0.70
CA GLY A 662 -28.84 19.71 -0.25
C GLY A 662 -28.87 18.59 -1.29
N THR A 663 -27.75 17.92 -1.56
CA THR A 663 -27.70 16.76 -2.47
C THR A 663 -27.93 15.43 -1.75
N MET A 664 -28.10 15.44 -0.42
CA MET A 664 -28.20 14.25 0.43
C MET A 664 -29.54 14.14 1.16
N ASP A 665 -29.87 12.92 1.58
CA ASP A 665 -30.94 12.62 2.53
C ASP A 665 -30.42 12.71 3.97
N ASN A 666 -30.86 13.71 4.71
CA ASN A 666 -30.44 13.93 6.10
C ASN A 666 -31.33 13.14 7.07
N ARG A 667 -30.75 12.26 7.88
CA ARG A 667 -31.48 11.40 8.84
C ARG A 667 -30.82 11.42 10.21
N PHE A 668 -31.64 11.25 11.24
CA PHE A 668 -31.18 10.93 12.59
C PHE A 668 -31.53 9.48 12.90
N ALA A 669 -30.55 8.69 13.29
CA ALA A 669 -30.70 7.31 13.72
C ALA A 669 -30.29 7.22 15.20
N GLY A 670 -31.16 7.69 16.08
CA GLY A 670 -31.05 7.47 17.52
C GLY A 670 -31.79 6.20 17.94
N ARG A 671 -31.49 5.71 19.14
CA ARG A 671 -32.43 4.78 19.78
C ARG A 671 -33.73 5.58 19.96
N PRO A 672 -34.92 5.01 19.70
CA PRO A 672 -36.13 5.65 20.18
C PRO A 672 -35.88 5.95 21.66
N GLU A 673 -36.06 7.20 22.09
CA GLU A 673 -36.06 7.53 23.51
C GLU A 673 -36.84 6.42 24.17
N ASN A 674 -36.16 5.60 24.98
CA ASN A 674 -36.83 4.50 25.65
C ASN A 674 -38.07 5.12 26.26
N ALA A 675 -39.25 4.71 25.77
CA ALA A 675 -40.51 4.90 26.47
C ALA A 675 -40.17 4.62 27.92
N GLY A 676 -40.19 5.69 28.74
CA GLY A 676 -39.31 5.84 29.90
C GLY A 676 -39.01 4.50 30.52
N SER A 677 -37.73 4.14 30.63
CA SER A 677 -37.34 2.99 31.44
C SER A 677 -37.79 3.27 32.88
N ALA A 678 -39.07 3.02 33.13
CA ALA A 678 -39.63 2.67 34.39
C ALA A 678 -39.04 1.28 34.65
N PHE A 679 -37.76 1.25 34.97
CA PHE A 679 -37.27 0.26 35.92
C PHE A 679 -38.29 0.32 37.05
N ARG A 680 -39.11 -0.73 37.14
CA ARG A 680 -40.01 -0.92 38.28
C ARG A 680 -39.15 -0.69 39.52
N VAL A 681 -39.64 0.15 40.43
CA VAL A 681 -38.99 0.47 41.71
C VAL A 681 -38.28 -0.77 42.22
N ARG A 682 -36.95 -0.68 42.33
CA ARG A 682 -36.11 -1.79 42.78
C ARG A 682 -36.66 -2.24 44.14
N SER A 683 -36.99 -3.52 44.29
CA SER A 683 -37.49 -4.03 45.56
C SER A 683 -36.39 -3.89 46.62
N ASP A 684 -36.68 -3.21 47.72
CA ASP A 684 -35.78 -3.10 48.89
C ASP A 684 -35.71 -4.41 49.70
N LYS A 685 -36.34 -5.49 49.20
CA LYS A 685 -36.31 -6.80 49.83
C LYS A 685 -34.92 -7.41 49.71
N ARG A 686 -34.09 -7.21 50.74
CA ARG A 686 -32.83 -7.94 50.91
C ARG A 686 -33.15 -9.42 51.13
N ILE A 687 -32.59 -10.27 50.28
CA ILE A 687 -32.61 -11.72 50.42
C ILE A 687 -31.18 -12.13 50.73
N ASP A 688 -30.97 -12.76 51.88
CA ASP A 688 -29.66 -13.31 52.23
C ASP A 688 -29.50 -14.68 51.55
N VAL A 689 -28.96 -14.63 50.33
CA VAL A 689 -28.70 -15.82 49.53
C VAL A 689 -27.56 -16.65 50.15
N ALA A 690 -26.61 -16.01 50.84
CA ALA A 690 -25.51 -16.71 51.48
C ALA A 690 -25.99 -17.54 52.69
N GLU A 691 -26.92 -17.02 53.47
CA GLU A 691 -27.61 -17.77 54.53
C GLU A 691 -28.36 -18.99 53.96
N ARG A 692 -29.11 -18.80 52.87
CA ARG A 692 -29.86 -19.88 52.21
C ARG A 692 -28.94 -20.97 51.67
N MET A 693 -27.78 -20.60 51.11
CA MET A 693 -26.80 -21.56 50.62
C MET A 693 -26.06 -22.28 51.75
N ARG A 694 -25.85 -21.62 52.91
CA ARG A 694 -25.34 -22.29 54.12
C ARG A 694 -26.33 -23.28 54.71
N GLN A 695 -27.64 -23.01 54.63
CA GLN A 695 -28.70 -23.91 55.09
C GLN A 695 -29.00 -25.06 54.11
N MET A 696 -28.42 -25.06 52.91
CA MET A 696 -28.55 -26.16 51.95
C MET A 696 -27.59 -27.33 52.22
N TRP A 697 -26.61 -27.17 53.11
CA TRP A 697 -25.59 -28.17 53.44
C TRP A 697 -25.56 -28.50 54.92
#